data_AF-A0A317HDH0-F1
#
_entry.id   AF-A0A317HDH0-F1
#
_cell.length_a   1.000
_cell.length_b   1.000
_cell.length_c   1.000
_cell.angle_alpha   90.00
_cell.angle_beta   90.00
_cell.angle_gamma   90.00
#
_symmetry.space_group_name_H-M   'P 1'
#
loop_
_entity.id
_entity.type
_entity.pdbx_description
1 polymer ?
#
loop_
_entity_poly.entity_id
_entity_poly.type
_entity_poly.pdbx_seq_one_letter_code
_entity_poly.pdbx_strand_id
1 'polypeptide(L)'
;MLQYIKATYYSFPVQLVLLHFKKFQVLLVFWFILFSTINGVFMRSFGADALFLSPEYLNNVNALSTGIVGAAMGAFIMSWNITTFILFSRHFRFLATASKPFLKYCINNFILPLLLLIFYFVKAVQFSRTKELLTNGEISLLTVGFLIGFFLVIAISFLYFFTADKSIIRQMTPTISSPQLFKSQFRHSEVKLSESRIIKVKWYLNTPFSVKKVRDVSHYSREFIESIFNRHHFSAILSIFVAFIFLVVVGFFMDKPFFQLPAAASILIFFAILISISGAFSYFLQSWSIPFVILLFLILNFLYKHDVIDPTNKAYGLNYTNKNERPDYNRETLLKLCTPSKVGRDEQNMISILESWKRKQHEEKPVLYIINTSGGGNRSATFTMNVMQRLNKLSGGHLMDKVFLITGASGGMFGAAYFRELARMKANGNDSIHLDDHRYADAISQDLLNPLFSSFVARDLASPAQKFKVGNYEYIKDRGYAFEQKLNSNTKGVLNSLLKDMSADEKSAKIPLMLLSSVVTRDSRTMLISSQPISFLMRPIYDTSKLSGMDPDAIDFGAFFSKLDPMNLRLLTALRMNATFPYVLPNVWLPTNPVVDVMDAGFRDNFGEQLAIRFLNVFREWVLKNTRGVVLIQIRDRKTGGWENPYESSDVTEIFTKPLLLLQHNWYKMQEYNQDDLLSISQNIFGGAFYKFTFQYVPKNVDEGAALNFHLTRQEKLDLANALNSPYNQVVFRKVRSLLDSKSN
;
A
#
# COMPACT_ATOMS: atom_id res chain seq x y z
N MET A 1 25.77 -39.29 25.94
CA MET A 1 25.28 -38.45 24.83
C MET A 1 23.93 -38.94 24.25
N LEU A 2 23.80 -40.20 23.81
CA LEU A 2 22.55 -40.75 23.24
C LEU A 2 21.30 -40.68 24.15
N GLN A 3 21.45 -40.86 25.47
CA GLN A 3 20.32 -40.74 26.41
C GLN A 3 19.77 -39.31 26.51
N TYR A 4 20.66 -38.30 26.49
CA TYR A 4 20.25 -36.89 26.48
C TYR A 4 19.58 -36.52 25.15
N ILE A 5 20.10 -36.99 24.02
CA ILE A 5 19.46 -36.79 22.70
C ILE A 5 18.06 -37.41 22.68
N LYS A 6 17.90 -38.65 23.18
CA LYS A 6 16.59 -39.29 23.29
C LYS A 6 15.65 -38.53 24.23
N ALA A 7 16.14 -38.04 25.37
CA ALA A 7 15.34 -37.27 26.32
C ALA A 7 14.86 -35.94 25.71
N THR A 8 15.74 -35.23 25.01
CA THR A 8 15.42 -33.98 24.29
C THR A 8 14.45 -34.23 23.14
N TYR A 9 14.65 -35.29 22.36
CA TYR A 9 13.73 -35.65 21.27
C TYR A 9 12.31 -35.92 21.79
N TYR A 10 12.16 -36.72 22.86
CA TYR A 10 10.86 -37.01 23.48
C TYR A 10 10.37 -35.93 24.47
N SER A 11 10.98 -34.75 24.46
CA SER A 11 10.52 -33.61 25.24
C SER A 11 9.32 -32.95 24.57
N PHE A 12 8.43 -32.39 25.38
CA PHE A 12 7.21 -31.78 24.88
C PHE A 12 7.46 -30.62 23.90
N PRO A 13 8.45 -29.72 24.11
CA PRO A 13 8.73 -28.65 23.16
C PRO A 13 9.14 -29.14 21.77
N VAL A 14 10.03 -30.13 21.70
CA VAL A 14 10.50 -30.69 20.42
C VAL A 14 9.37 -31.44 19.71
N GLN A 15 8.59 -32.23 20.45
CA GLN A 15 7.45 -32.95 19.89
C GLN A 15 6.36 -32.00 19.38
N LEU A 16 6.15 -30.83 20.01
CA LEU A 16 5.23 -29.81 19.51
C LEU A 16 5.69 -29.24 18.18
N VAL A 17 6.98 -28.88 18.03
CA VAL A 17 7.53 -28.41 16.75
C VAL A 17 7.32 -29.46 15.66
N LEU A 18 7.67 -30.73 15.92
CA LEU A 18 7.45 -31.82 14.96
C LEU A 18 5.96 -32.00 14.61
N LEU A 19 5.05 -31.79 15.57
CA LEU A 19 3.62 -31.88 15.33
C LEU A 19 3.13 -30.79 14.37
N HIS A 20 3.59 -29.55 14.51
CA HIS A 20 3.24 -28.45 13.61
C HIS A 20 3.62 -28.75 12.15
N PHE A 21 4.78 -29.36 11.92
CA PHE A 21 5.19 -29.77 10.57
C PHE A 21 4.45 -31.02 10.07
N LYS A 22 3.93 -31.87 10.97
CA LYS A 22 3.21 -33.10 10.61
C LYS A 22 1.70 -32.90 10.43
N LYS A 23 1.11 -31.88 11.08
CA LYS A 23 -0.34 -31.62 11.09
C LYS A 23 -0.62 -30.12 11.06
N PHE A 24 -1.64 -29.72 10.27
CA PHE A 24 -2.06 -28.33 10.10
C PHE A 24 -0.96 -27.39 9.60
N GLN A 25 -0.15 -27.87 8.64
CA GLN A 25 0.95 -27.13 8.01
C GLN A 25 0.53 -25.76 7.45
N VAL A 26 -0.74 -25.61 7.06
CA VAL A 26 -1.32 -24.32 6.62
C VAL A 26 -1.09 -23.22 7.65
N LEU A 27 -1.11 -23.52 8.95
CA LEU A 27 -0.86 -22.53 10.00
C LEU A 27 0.61 -22.05 10.03
N LEU A 28 1.56 -22.82 9.48
CA LEU A 28 2.97 -22.41 9.37
C LEU A 28 3.21 -21.36 8.29
N VAL A 29 2.28 -21.20 7.34
CA VAL A 29 2.37 -20.16 6.29
C VAL A 29 2.44 -18.76 6.91
N PHE A 30 1.69 -18.50 7.98
CA PHE A 30 1.73 -17.21 8.68
C PHE A 30 3.11 -16.91 9.27
N TRP A 31 3.76 -17.92 9.86
CA TRP A 31 5.13 -17.79 10.37
C TRP A 31 6.13 -17.56 9.24
N PHE A 32 6.02 -18.33 8.15
CA PHE A 32 6.89 -18.17 6.99
C PHE A 32 6.79 -16.76 6.39
N ILE A 33 5.57 -16.22 6.26
CA ILE A 33 5.35 -14.84 5.79
C ILE A 33 5.99 -13.85 6.76
N LEU A 34 5.79 -13.96 8.08
CA LEU A 34 6.40 -13.06 9.05
C LEU A 34 7.94 -13.07 8.98
N PHE A 35 8.56 -14.25 8.97
CA PHE A 35 10.02 -14.36 8.82
C PHE A 35 10.51 -13.76 7.50
N SER A 36 9.82 -14.04 6.39
CA SER A 36 10.20 -13.56 5.06
C SER A 36 10.05 -12.03 4.93
N THR A 37 9.02 -11.46 5.55
CA THR A 37 8.78 -10.01 5.60
C THR A 37 9.83 -9.31 6.45
N ILE A 38 10.06 -9.78 7.69
CA ILE A 38 11.07 -9.21 8.61
C ILE A 38 12.50 -9.35 8.03
N ASN A 39 12.75 -10.40 7.25
CA ASN A 39 14.04 -10.57 6.57
C ASN A 39 14.23 -9.63 5.38
N GLY A 40 13.18 -8.99 4.88
CA GLY A 40 13.22 -8.14 3.68
C GLY A 40 13.27 -8.94 2.37
N VAL A 41 12.77 -10.17 2.35
CA VAL A 41 12.65 -10.97 1.11
C VAL A 41 11.26 -10.83 0.51
N PHE A 42 10.23 -10.90 1.36
CA PHE A 42 8.84 -10.79 0.92
C PHE A 42 8.44 -9.33 0.73
N MET A 43 7.97 -8.97 -0.47
CA MET A 43 7.47 -7.62 -0.81
C MET A 43 8.42 -6.46 -0.46
N ARG A 44 9.75 -6.68 -0.53
CA ARG A 44 10.78 -5.65 -0.23
C ARG A 44 10.60 -4.38 -1.04
N SER A 45 10.33 -4.52 -2.35
CA SER A 45 10.08 -3.37 -3.24
C SER A 45 8.92 -2.49 -2.79
N PHE A 46 7.96 -3.06 -2.06
CA PHE A 46 6.79 -2.38 -1.52
C PHE A 46 6.96 -1.88 -0.07
N GLY A 47 8.12 -2.09 0.57
CA GLY A 47 8.41 -1.59 1.92
C GLY A 47 7.80 -2.38 3.07
N ALA A 48 7.49 -3.66 2.85
CA ALA A 48 6.82 -4.49 3.85
C ALA A 48 7.66 -4.70 5.14
N ASP A 49 8.98 -4.75 5.02
CA ASP A 49 9.92 -4.83 6.14
C ASP A 49 9.90 -3.54 6.97
N ALA A 50 9.93 -2.37 6.32
CA ALA A 50 9.87 -1.07 7.00
C ALA A 50 8.60 -0.93 7.87
N LEU A 51 7.45 -1.42 7.41
CA LEU A 51 6.21 -1.40 8.20
C LEU A 51 6.31 -2.17 9.52
N PHE A 52 7.13 -3.22 9.59
CA PHE A 52 7.35 -4.03 10.80
C PHE A 52 8.49 -3.50 11.68
N LEU A 53 9.54 -2.99 11.06
CA LEU A 53 10.78 -2.58 11.73
C LEU A 53 10.76 -1.10 12.17
N SER A 54 9.91 -0.28 11.56
CA SER A 54 9.71 1.15 11.86
C SER A 54 8.22 1.48 11.96
N PRO A 55 7.49 0.92 12.95
CA PRO A 55 6.05 1.08 13.02
C PRO A 55 5.67 2.52 13.36
N GLU A 56 4.93 3.17 12.45
CA GLU A 56 4.45 4.54 12.63
C GLU A 56 3.11 4.56 13.36
N TYR A 57 2.98 5.43 14.37
CA TYR A 57 1.72 5.78 15.02
C TYR A 57 1.68 7.30 15.23
N LEU A 58 0.58 7.95 14.82
CA LEU A 58 0.45 9.41 14.85
C LEU A 58 1.66 10.14 14.22
N ASN A 59 2.08 9.68 13.04
CA ASN A 59 3.20 10.21 12.26
C ASN A 59 4.57 10.13 12.93
N ASN A 60 4.72 9.31 13.97
CA ASN A 60 5.97 9.15 14.70
C ASN A 60 6.27 7.67 14.99
N VAL A 61 7.56 7.35 15.05
CA VAL A 61 8.06 6.06 15.53
C VAL A 61 8.56 6.29 16.96
N ASN A 62 7.87 5.72 17.95
CA ASN A 62 8.15 5.94 19.36
C ASN A 62 7.80 4.68 20.20
N ALA A 63 8.08 4.72 21.50
CA ALA A 63 7.78 3.58 22.38
C ALA A 63 6.31 3.15 22.38
N LEU A 64 5.38 4.08 22.14
CA LEU A 64 3.96 3.76 22.05
C LEU A 64 3.66 3.00 20.76
N SER A 65 4.21 3.44 19.62
CA SER A 65 4.02 2.76 18.34
C SER A 65 4.56 1.33 18.36
N THR A 66 5.77 1.14 18.89
CA THR A 66 6.35 -0.21 19.08
C THR A 66 5.65 -0.99 20.17
N GLY A 67 5.11 -0.34 21.20
CA GLY A 67 4.29 -0.97 22.22
C GLY A 67 2.98 -1.54 21.69
N ILE A 68 2.31 -0.84 20.77
CA ILE A 68 1.12 -1.36 20.07
C ILE A 68 1.49 -2.59 19.23
N VAL A 69 2.62 -2.57 18.53
CA VAL A 69 3.12 -3.75 17.79
C VAL A 69 3.47 -4.90 18.73
N GLY A 70 4.11 -4.61 19.87
CA GLY A 70 4.40 -5.60 20.90
C GLY A 70 3.12 -6.26 21.43
N ALA A 71 2.10 -5.46 21.72
CA ALA A 71 0.78 -5.94 22.12
C ALA A 71 0.14 -6.84 21.04
N ALA A 72 0.18 -6.43 19.77
CA ALA A 72 -0.32 -7.22 18.66
C ALA A 72 0.47 -8.53 18.43
N MET A 73 1.80 -8.50 18.61
CA MET A 73 2.66 -9.69 18.57
C MET A 73 2.30 -10.66 19.71
N GLY A 74 2.03 -10.12 20.90
CA GLY A 74 1.51 -10.88 22.03
C GLY A 74 0.17 -11.54 21.68
N ALA A 75 -0.76 -10.80 21.10
CA ALA A 75 -2.07 -11.31 20.66
C ALA A 75 -1.93 -12.41 19.59
N PHE A 76 -1.04 -12.23 18.61
CA PHE A 76 -0.73 -13.24 17.59
C PHE A 76 -0.17 -14.53 18.21
N ILE A 77 0.83 -14.43 19.09
CA ILE A 77 1.42 -15.60 19.77
C ILE A 77 0.38 -16.28 20.69
N MET A 78 -0.46 -15.52 21.37
CA MET A 78 -1.52 -16.09 22.20
C MET A 78 -2.57 -16.78 21.34
N SER A 79 -3.02 -16.19 20.24
CA SER A 79 -3.94 -16.82 19.28
C SER A 79 -3.38 -18.13 18.73
N TRP A 80 -2.10 -18.13 18.32
CA TRP A 80 -1.39 -19.35 17.91
C TRP A 80 -1.45 -20.43 19.00
N ASN A 81 -1.10 -20.08 20.25
CA ASN A 81 -1.12 -21.02 21.36
C ASN A 81 -2.52 -21.54 21.67
N ILE A 82 -3.53 -20.68 21.62
CA ILE A 82 -4.93 -21.04 21.86
C ILE A 82 -5.42 -22.02 20.78
N THR A 83 -5.26 -21.66 19.50
CA THR A 83 -5.68 -22.50 18.38
C THR A 83 -4.98 -23.85 18.38
N THR A 84 -3.66 -23.86 18.56
CA THR A 84 -2.88 -25.10 18.53
C THR A 84 -3.12 -25.95 19.79
N PHE A 85 -3.43 -25.33 20.94
CA PHE A 85 -3.92 -26.05 22.11
C PHE A 85 -5.26 -26.73 21.82
N ILE A 86 -6.21 -26.07 21.16
CA ILE A 86 -7.50 -26.69 20.76
C ILE A 86 -7.28 -27.89 19.85
N LEU A 87 -6.46 -27.72 18.80
CA LEU A 87 -6.25 -28.74 17.78
C LEU A 87 -5.41 -29.92 18.28
N PHE A 88 -4.47 -29.68 19.19
CA PHE A 88 -3.50 -30.67 19.64
C PHE A 88 -3.71 -31.23 21.04
N SER A 89 -4.56 -30.65 21.89
CA SER A 89 -4.80 -31.16 23.25
C SER A 89 -5.19 -32.64 23.27
N ARG A 90 -5.92 -33.10 22.23
CA ARG A 90 -6.29 -34.52 22.03
C ARG A 90 -5.09 -35.47 21.93
N HIS A 91 -3.94 -34.98 21.47
CA HIS A 91 -2.69 -35.75 21.38
C HIS A 91 -1.90 -35.74 22.69
N PHE A 92 -2.15 -34.78 23.57
CA PHE A 92 -1.39 -34.54 24.81
C PHE A 92 -2.29 -34.64 26.05
N ARG A 93 -2.92 -35.81 26.21
CA ARG A 93 -3.91 -36.08 27.28
C ARG A 93 -3.37 -35.89 28.70
N PHE A 94 -2.05 -36.01 28.91
CA PHE A 94 -1.43 -35.79 30.22
C PHE A 94 -1.65 -34.37 30.77
N LEU A 95 -1.87 -33.39 29.88
CA LEU A 95 -2.15 -32.01 30.26
C LEU A 95 -3.43 -31.90 31.10
N ALA A 96 -4.42 -32.77 30.90
CA ALA A 96 -5.67 -32.75 31.68
C ALA A 96 -5.45 -32.99 33.19
N THR A 97 -4.35 -33.63 33.57
CA THR A 97 -3.97 -33.86 34.99
C THR A 97 -2.99 -32.83 35.54
N ALA A 98 -2.59 -31.87 34.71
CA ALA A 98 -1.61 -30.86 35.05
C ALA A 98 -2.33 -29.59 35.56
N SER A 99 -1.87 -29.02 36.67
CA SER A 99 -2.32 -27.69 37.10
C SER A 99 -2.04 -26.65 36.00
N LYS A 100 -3.01 -25.80 35.67
CA LYS A 100 -2.90 -24.76 34.62
C LYS A 100 -2.43 -25.33 33.27
N PRO A 101 -3.24 -26.20 32.61
CA PRO A 101 -2.85 -26.94 31.42
C PRO A 101 -2.42 -26.03 30.26
N PHE A 102 -3.14 -24.93 30.06
CA PHE A 102 -2.87 -23.97 28.99
C PHE A 102 -1.53 -23.25 29.17
N LEU A 103 -1.20 -22.82 30.40
CA LEU A 103 0.10 -22.20 30.70
C LEU A 103 1.26 -23.16 30.40
N LYS A 104 1.13 -24.44 30.81
CA LYS A 104 2.14 -25.46 30.52
C LYS A 104 2.28 -25.71 29.02
N TYR A 105 1.17 -25.70 28.29
CA TYR A 105 1.21 -25.77 26.83
C TYR A 105 2.01 -24.60 26.25
N CYS A 106 1.72 -23.36 26.63
CA CYS A 106 2.43 -22.17 26.15
C CYS A 106 3.93 -22.20 26.45
N ILE A 107 4.31 -22.58 27.68
CA ILE A 107 5.72 -22.71 28.09
C ILE A 107 6.47 -23.73 27.22
N ASN A 108 5.79 -24.80 26.77
CA ASN A 108 6.43 -25.81 25.93
C ASN A 108 6.34 -25.47 24.43
N ASN A 109 5.34 -24.69 23.99
CA ASN A 109 5.17 -24.24 22.61
C ASN A 109 5.95 -22.94 22.30
N PHE A 110 7.08 -22.72 22.98
CA PHE A 110 7.81 -21.45 22.94
C PHE A 110 8.81 -21.33 21.79
N ILE A 111 9.25 -22.44 21.17
CA ILE A 111 10.39 -22.46 20.24
C ILE A 111 10.16 -21.54 19.04
N LEU A 112 9.03 -21.68 18.33
CA LEU A 112 8.70 -20.82 17.18
C LEU A 112 8.50 -19.33 17.59
N PRO A 113 7.68 -19.01 18.61
CA PRO A 113 7.57 -17.63 19.12
C PRO A 113 8.90 -17.00 19.52
N LEU A 114 9.74 -17.72 20.27
CA LEU A 114 11.01 -17.19 20.75
C LEU A 114 11.99 -16.94 19.60
N LEU A 115 12.05 -17.87 18.63
CA LEU A 115 12.88 -17.70 17.44
C LEU A 115 12.46 -16.46 16.64
N LEU A 116 11.14 -16.24 16.48
CA LEU A 116 10.62 -15.04 15.82
C LEU A 116 10.98 -13.76 16.58
N LEU A 117 10.82 -13.74 17.90
CA LEU A 117 11.12 -12.57 18.72
C LEU A 117 12.61 -12.20 18.67
N ILE A 118 13.51 -13.19 18.80
CA ILE A 118 14.95 -12.98 18.69
C ILE A 118 15.29 -12.42 17.30
N PHE A 119 14.77 -13.06 16.25
CA PHE A 119 14.98 -12.62 14.87
C PHE A 119 14.47 -11.20 14.62
N TYR A 120 13.28 -10.88 15.12
CA TYR A 120 12.67 -9.55 15.04
C TYR A 120 13.55 -8.50 15.70
N PHE A 121 14.00 -8.71 16.94
CA PHE A 121 14.83 -7.72 17.63
C PHE A 121 16.19 -7.50 16.97
N VAL A 122 16.83 -8.56 16.48
CA VAL A 122 18.10 -8.43 15.73
C VAL A 122 17.90 -7.55 14.51
N LYS A 123 16.85 -7.81 13.72
CA LYS A 123 16.54 -7.02 12.52
C LYS A 123 16.07 -5.61 12.83
N ALA A 124 15.27 -5.41 13.88
CA ALA A 124 14.79 -4.10 14.32
C ALA A 124 15.96 -3.21 14.77
N VAL A 125 16.87 -3.71 15.60
CA VAL A 125 18.06 -2.95 16.02
C VAL A 125 18.94 -2.59 14.84
N GLN A 126 19.15 -3.54 13.91
CA GLN A 126 19.92 -3.28 12.68
C GLN A 126 19.26 -2.18 11.85
N PHE A 127 17.95 -2.28 11.60
CA PHE A 127 17.19 -1.33 10.79
C PHE A 127 17.12 0.06 11.42
N SER A 128 16.81 0.16 12.71
CA SER A 128 16.75 1.44 13.43
C SER A 128 18.09 2.18 13.41
N ARG A 129 19.21 1.44 13.47
CA ARG A 129 20.55 2.04 13.46
C ARG A 129 20.99 2.48 12.07
N THR A 130 20.74 1.67 11.04
CA THR A 130 21.26 1.94 9.68
C THR A 130 20.30 2.75 8.83
N LYS A 131 18.99 2.48 8.89
CA LYS A 131 17.97 3.12 8.03
C LYS A 131 17.30 4.32 8.68
N GLU A 132 16.93 4.21 9.96
CA GLU A 132 16.30 5.33 10.68
C GLU A 132 17.29 6.26 11.40
N LEU A 133 18.56 5.87 11.43
CA LEU A 133 19.67 6.65 12.02
C LEU A 133 19.39 7.05 13.47
N LEU A 134 18.75 6.17 14.24
CA LEU A 134 18.41 6.40 15.65
C LEU A 134 19.62 6.16 16.56
N THR A 135 19.65 6.88 17.67
CA THR A 135 20.62 6.70 18.75
C THR A 135 20.35 5.42 19.55
N ASN A 136 21.37 4.90 20.25
CA ASN A 136 21.22 3.72 21.11
C ASN A 136 20.17 3.93 22.23
N GLY A 137 20.01 5.16 22.71
CA GLY A 137 18.99 5.52 23.70
C GLY A 137 17.57 5.39 23.14
N GLU A 138 17.34 5.92 21.94
CA GLU A 138 16.05 5.79 21.24
C GLU A 138 15.73 4.32 20.93
N ILE A 139 16.70 3.55 20.45
CA ILE A 139 16.54 2.11 20.17
C ILE A 139 16.15 1.35 21.45
N SER A 140 16.77 1.69 22.59
CA SER A 140 16.44 1.08 23.88
C SER A 140 15.00 1.41 24.30
N LEU A 141 14.58 2.67 24.11
CA LEU A 141 13.23 3.11 24.42
C LEU A 141 12.17 2.41 23.54
N LEU A 142 12.44 2.24 22.25
CA LEU A 142 11.59 1.47 21.33
C LEU A 142 11.46 0.01 21.76
N THR A 143 12.58 -0.61 22.14
CA THR A 143 12.64 -2.00 22.62
C THR A 143 11.84 -2.20 23.91
N VAL A 144 12.00 -1.29 24.87
CA VAL A 144 11.23 -1.30 26.12
C VAL A 144 9.75 -1.11 25.85
N GLY A 145 9.37 -0.16 24.98
CA GLY A 145 7.99 0.05 24.56
C GLY A 145 7.35 -1.23 24.03
N PHE A 146 8.04 -1.92 23.10
CA PHE A 146 7.60 -3.21 22.56
C PHE A 146 7.39 -4.25 23.65
N LEU A 147 8.39 -4.44 24.53
CA LEU A 147 8.33 -5.44 25.60
C LEU A 147 7.18 -5.17 26.57
N ILE A 148 6.94 -3.90 26.94
CA ILE A 148 5.82 -3.51 27.80
C ILE A 148 4.49 -3.93 27.16
N GLY A 149 4.25 -3.57 25.90
CA GLY A 149 3.02 -3.94 25.20
C GLY A 149 2.85 -5.45 25.07
N PHE A 150 3.92 -6.16 24.73
CA PHE A 150 3.95 -7.62 24.60
C PHE A 150 3.59 -8.32 25.92
N PHE A 151 4.28 -7.99 27.01
CA PHE A 151 4.02 -8.60 28.31
C PHE A 151 2.67 -8.21 28.89
N LEU A 152 2.18 -7.00 28.62
CA LEU A 152 0.85 -6.56 29.03
C LEU A 152 -0.24 -7.46 28.45
N VAL A 153 -0.22 -7.72 27.14
CA VAL A 153 -1.23 -8.58 26.50
C VAL A 153 -1.13 -10.03 26.96
N ILE A 154 0.09 -10.55 27.15
CA ILE A 154 0.29 -11.89 27.71
C ILE A 154 -0.26 -11.98 29.15
N ALA A 155 -0.01 -10.98 29.98
CA ALA A 155 -0.50 -10.93 31.35
C ALA A 155 -2.04 -10.90 31.39
N ILE A 156 -2.67 -10.02 30.59
CA ILE A 156 -4.14 -9.95 30.46
C ILE A 156 -4.72 -11.29 30.00
N SER A 157 -4.09 -11.92 29.00
CA SER A 157 -4.53 -13.22 28.49
C SER A 157 -4.47 -14.30 29.57
N PHE A 158 -3.37 -14.39 30.32
CA PHE A 158 -3.27 -15.38 31.40
C PHE A 158 -4.20 -15.08 32.59
N LEU A 159 -4.44 -13.81 32.93
CA LEU A 159 -5.45 -13.44 33.94
C LEU A 159 -6.84 -13.94 33.54
N TYR A 160 -7.21 -13.80 32.27
CA TYR A 160 -8.45 -14.36 31.73
C TYR A 160 -8.50 -15.89 31.85
N PHE A 161 -7.47 -16.59 31.32
CA PHE A 161 -7.45 -18.06 31.35
C PHE A 161 -7.35 -18.64 32.77
N PHE A 162 -6.67 -17.99 33.71
CA PHE A 162 -6.65 -18.44 35.11
C PHE A 162 -8.00 -18.27 35.80
N THR A 163 -8.76 -17.24 35.43
CA THR A 163 -10.13 -17.05 35.93
C THR A 163 -11.05 -18.13 35.36
N ALA A 164 -10.92 -18.44 34.06
CA ALA A 164 -11.62 -19.55 33.43
C ALA A 164 -11.26 -20.90 34.07
N ASP A 165 -9.97 -21.18 34.28
CA ASP A 165 -9.48 -22.40 34.94
C ASP A 165 -10.07 -22.56 36.34
N LYS A 166 -10.11 -21.49 37.15
CA LYS A 166 -10.74 -21.51 38.48
C LYS A 166 -12.23 -21.84 38.41
N SER A 167 -12.95 -21.27 37.44
CA SER A 167 -14.37 -21.54 37.22
C SER A 167 -14.61 -23.00 36.81
N ILE A 168 -13.80 -23.52 35.88
CA ILE A 168 -13.87 -24.91 35.40
C ILE A 168 -13.60 -25.88 36.56
N ILE A 169 -12.53 -25.65 37.32
CA ILE A 169 -12.20 -26.48 38.50
C ILE A 169 -13.36 -26.42 39.49
N ARG A 170 -13.88 -25.23 39.84
CA ARG A 170 -15.00 -25.10 40.80
C ARG A 170 -16.26 -25.84 40.35
N GLN A 171 -16.56 -25.88 39.05
CA GLN A 171 -17.69 -26.63 38.49
C GLN A 171 -17.45 -28.14 38.45
N MET A 172 -16.20 -28.59 38.36
CA MET A 172 -15.84 -30.00 38.25
C MET A 172 -15.49 -30.67 39.59
N THR A 173 -15.02 -29.90 40.58
CA THR A 173 -14.69 -30.40 41.93
C THR A 173 -15.82 -31.24 42.53
N PRO A 174 -17.12 -30.87 42.47
CA PRO A 174 -18.20 -31.66 43.06
C PRO A 174 -18.37 -33.05 42.42
N THR A 175 -18.13 -33.14 41.10
CA THR A 175 -18.20 -34.37 40.31
C THR A 175 -16.96 -35.25 40.50
N ILE A 176 -15.79 -34.64 40.70
CA ILE A 176 -14.50 -35.33 40.94
C ILE A 176 -14.41 -35.84 42.39
N SER A 177 -14.93 -35.09 43.36
CA SER A 177 -14.89 -35.45 44.79
C SER A 177 -15.91 -36.53 45.19
N SER A 178 -16.91 -36.81 44.34
CA SER A 178 -18.01 -37.72 44.62
C SER A 178 -17.95 -38.95 43.71
N PRO A 179 -17.49 -40.12 44.21
CA PRO A 179 -17.32 -41.33 43.39
C PRO A 179 -18.61 -41.81 42.71
N GLN A 180 -19.76 -41.53 43.30
CA GLN A 180 -21.08 -41.89 42.79
C GLN A 180 -21.51 -41.01 41.60
N LEU A 181 -21.25 -39.69 41.66
CA LEU A 181 -21.55 -38.75 40.57
C LEU A 181 -20.59 -38.93 39.38
N PHE A 182 -19.31 -39.23 39.65
CA PHE A 182 -18.35 -39.57 38.61
C PHE A 182 -18.76 -40.86 37.86
N LYS A 183 -19.17 -41.89 38.61
CA LYS A 183 -19.65 -43.17 38.06
C LYS A 183 -21.04 -43.09 37.42
N SER A 184 -21.87 -42.10 37.70
CA SER A 184 -23.16 -41.95 37.00
C SER A 184 -23.00 -41.19 35.68
N GLN A 185 -22.04 -40.25 35.62
CA GLN A 185 -21.90 -39.32 34.50
C GLN A 185 -20.96 -39.80 33.37
N PHE A 186 -20.01 -40.71 33.63
CA PHE A 186 -18.92 -41.04 32.68
C PHE A 186 -18.63 -42.55 32.50
N ARG A 187 -19.63 -43.41 32.72
CA ARG A 187 -19.48 -44.88 32.81
C ARG A 187 -19.98 -45.67 31.60
N HIS A 188 -19.96 -45.08 30.40
CA HIS A 188 -20.51 -45.75 29.20
C HIS A 188 -19.49 -46.17 28.13
N SER A 189 -18.17 -46.08 28.36
CA SER A 189 -17.22 -46.79 27.50
C SER A 189 -15.89 -47.17 28.20
N GLU A 190 -15.67 -48.45 28.47
CA GLU A 190 -14.37 -49.01 28.92
C GLU A 190 -13.36 -49.15 27.76
N VAL A 191 -13.17 -48.10 26.95
CA VAL A 191 -12.08 -48.11 25.97
C VAL A 191 -10.81 -47.62 26.66
N LYS A 192 -9.91 -48.55 27.03
CA LYS A 192 -8.56 -48.22 27.52
C LYS A 192 -7.89 -47.24 26.54
N LEU A 193 -7.60 -46.04 27.01
CA LEU A 193 -6.98 -44.98 26.21
C LEU A 193 -5.52 -45.33 25.95
N SER A 194 -5.21 -45.86 24.75
CA SER A 194 -3.82 -45.97 24.29
C SER A 194 -3.19 -44.59 24.05
N GLU A 195 -1.88 -44.46 24.30
CA GLU A 195 -1.07 -43.28 23.95
C GLU A 195 -1.29 -42.88 22.48
N SER A 196 -1.17 -41.59 22.16
CA SER A 196 -1.34 -41.14 20.77
C SER A 196 -0.38 -41.89 19.84
N ARG A 197 -0.91 -42.61 18.84
CA ARG A 197 -0.11 -43.34 17.84
C ARG A 197 0.82 -42.44 17.02
N ILE A 198 0.60 -41.11 17.06
CA ILE A 198 1.26 -40.14 16.19
C ILE A 198 2.53 -39.57 16.84
N ILE A 199 2.53 -39.35 18.16
CA ILE A 199 3.56 -38.65 18.94
C ILE A 199 3.67 -39.20 20.37
N LYS A 200 4.90 -39.32 20.88
CA LYS A 200 5.19 -39.77 22.25
C LYS A 200 5.94 -38.69 23.03
N VAL A 201 5.39 -38.27 24.16
CA VAL A 201 6.00 -37.27 25.06
C VAL A 201 6.35 -37.93 26.39
N LYS A 202 7.62 -37.83 26.81
CA LYS A 202 8.10 -38.40 28.09
C LYS A 202 8.37 -37.32 29.14
N TRP A 203 8.79 -36.14 28.71
CA TRP A 203 9.20 -35.03 29.58
C TRP A 203 8.55 -33.73 29.11
N TYR A 204 8.19 -32.85 30.04
CA TYR A 204 7.69 -31.51 29.74
C TYR A 204 8.25 -30.48 30.72
N LEU A 205 8.30 -29.22 30.29
CA LEU A 205 8.64 -28.08 31.15
C LEU A 205 7.44 -27.73 32.02
N ASN A 206 7.56 -27.92 33.34
CA ASN A 206 6.55 -27.54 34.32
C ASN A 206 6.61 -26.04 34.63
N THR A 207 7.82 -25.48 34.65
CA THR A 207 8.12 -24.03 34.63
C THR A 207 9.22 -23.80 33.59
N PRO A 208 9.55 -22.55 33.20
CA PRO A 208 10.61 -22.27 32.21
C PRO A 208 11.97 -22.91 32.56
N PHE A 209 12.22 -23.20 33.85
CA PHE A 209 13.48 -23.75 34.34
C PHE A 209 13.35 -25.13 35.01
N SER A 210 12.16 -25.76 34.98
CA SER A 210 11.91 -27.04 35.67
C SER A 210 11.30 -28.08 34.73
N VAL A 211 11.96 -29.24 34.61
CA VAL A 211 11.51 -30.38 33.80
C VAL A 211 10.80 -31.40 34.67
N LYS A 212 9.68 -31.96 34.19
CA LYS A 212 8.91 -33.01 34.87
C LYS A 212 8.56 -34.14 33.93
N LYS A 213 8.46 -35.36 34.46
CA LYS A 213 8.02 -36.54 33.73
C LYS A 213 6.50 -36.52 33.55
N VAL A 214 6.03 -36.98 32.38
CA VAL A 214 4.61 -37.13 32.08
C VAL A 214 3.97 -38.18 33.02
N ARG A 215 2.77 -37.88 33.53
CA ARG A 215 1.97 -38.82 34.34
C ARG A 215 1.14 -39.71 33.43
N ASP A 216 0.94 -40.97 33.85
CA ASP A 216 0.03 -41.86 33.16
C ASP A 216 -1.42 -41.44 33.43
N VAL A 217 -2.22 -41.36 32.37
CA VAL A 217 -3.63 -40.92 32.36
C VAL A 217 -4.56 -41.98 31.77
N SER A 218 -4.05 -43.20 31.56
CA SER A 218 -4.79 -44.36 31.04
C SER A 218 -6.03 -44.76 31.86
N HIS A 219 -6.15 -44.26 33.10
CA HIS A 219 -7.20 -44.59 34.06
C HIS A 219 -8.42 -43.66 34.04
N TYR A 220 -8.37 -42.52 33.33
CA TYR A 220 -9.52 -41.63 33.17
C TYR A 220 -10.38 -42.05 31.97
N SER A 221 -11.70 -41.83 32.01
CA SER A 221 -12.55 -42.09 30.83
C SER A 221 -12.31 -41.05 29.74
N ARG A 222 -12.50 -41.45 28.47
CA ARG A 222 -12.33 -40.55 27.31
C ARG A 222 -13.27 -39.35 27.39
N GLU A 223 -14.51 -39.60 27.79
CA GLU A 223 -15.57 -38.60 27.96
C GLU A 223 -15.19 -37.55 29.00
N PHE A 224 -14.54 -37.95 30.10
CA PHE A 224 -14.08 -37.02 31.13
C PHE A 224 -12.98 -36.07 30.62
N ILE A 225 -11.97 -36.62 29.93
CA ILE A 225 -10.87 -35.83 29.36
C ILE A 225 -11.38 -34.88 28.26
N GLU A 226 -12.28 -35.34 27.40
CA GLU A 226 -12.91 -34.50 26.37
C GLU A 226 -13.78 -33.40 27.00
N SER A 227 -14.49 -33.68 28.10
CA SER A 227 -15.28 -32.66 28.81
C SER A 227 -14.43 -31.53 29.41
N ILE A 228 -13.24 -31.84 29.92
CA ILE A 228 -12.28 -30.85 30.43
C ILE A 228 -11.80 -29.97 29.27
N PHE A 229 -11.35 -30.57 28.18
CA PHE A 229 -10.86 -29.82 27.03
C PHE A 229 -11.95 -28.97 26.38
N ASN A 230 -13.17 -29.48 26.22
CA ASN A 230 -14.28 -28.73 25.64
C ASN A 230 -14.61 -27.44 26.42
N ARG A 231 -14.49 -27.45 27.76
CA ARG A 231 -14.70 -26.25 28.57
C ARG A 231 -13.57 -25.23 28.41
N HIS A 232 -12.31 -25.67 28.34
CA HIS A 232 -11.20 -24.78 28.01
C HIS A 232 -11.31 -24.25 26.57
N HIS A 233 -11.83 -25.05 25.64
CA HIS A 233 -12.08 -24.64 24.24
C HIS A 233 -13.15 -23.55 24.17
N PHE A 234 -14.22 -23.64 24.97
CA PHE A 234 -15.25 -22.60 25.01
C PHE A 234 -14.70 -21.24 25.46
N SER A 235 -13.90 -21.21 26.54
CA SER A 235 -13.23 -19.97 26.99
C SER A 235 -12.27 -19.41 25.93
N ALA A 236 -11.54 -20.30 25.25
CA ALA A 236 -10.69 -19.92 24.13
C ALA A 236 -11.49 -19.27 22.98
N ILE A 237 -12.61 -19.85 22.57
CA ILE A 237 -13.47 -19.29 21.52
C ILE A 237 -14.03 -17.92 21.91
N LEU A 238 -14.45 -17.75 23.18
CA LEU A 238 -14.92 -16.46 23.67
C LEU A 238 -13.84 -15.38 23.58
N SER A 239 -12.58 -15.71 23.89
CA SER A 239 -11.46 -14.76 23.76
C SER A 239 -11.21 -14.32 22.31
N ILE A 240 -11.37 -15.24 21.35
CA ILE A 240 -11.28 -14.96 19.91
C ILE A 240 -12.41 -14.01 19.48
N PHE A 241 -13.63 -14.25 19.97
CA PHE A 241 -14.79 -13.42 19.65
C PHE A 241 -14.63 -11.98 20.19
N VAL A 242 -14.13 -11.82 21.41
CA VAL A 242 -13.82 -10.49 21.98
C VAL A 242 -12.74 -9.77 21.16
N ALA A 243 -11.68 -10.46 20.75
CA ALA A 243 -10.64 -9.88 19.91
C ALA A 243 -11.17 -9.46 18.52
N PHE A 244 -12.09 -10.24 17.95
CA PHE A 244 -12.77 -9.89 16.71
C PHE A 244 -13.64 -8.63 16.86
N ILE A 245 -14.46 -8.54 17.91
CA ILE A 245 -15.26 -7.33 18.20
C ILE A 245 -14.36 -6.12 18.37
N PHE A 246 -13.24 -6.25 19.09
CA PHE A 246 -12.27 -5.18 19.24
C PHE A 246 -11.76 -4.67 17.88
N LEU A 247 -11.41 -5.57 16.96
CA LEU A 247 -10.98 -5.17 15.61
C LEU A 247 -12.09 -4.44 14.84
N VAL A 248 -13.35 -4.92 14.92
CA VAL A 248 -14.50 -4.26 14.28
C VAL A 248 -14.67 -2.83 14.82
N VAL A 249 -14.57 -2.64 16.13
CA VAL A 249 -14.66 -1.32 16.77
C VAL A 249 -13.54 -0.41 16.29
N VAL A 250 -12.29 -0.89 16.26
CA VAL A 250 -11.15 -0.11 15.73
C VAL A 250 -11.40 0.26 14.27
N GLY A 251 -11.83 -0.69 13.45
CA GLY A 251 -12.17 -0.49 12.03
C GLY A 251 -13.22 0.59 11.81
N PHE A 252 -14.24 0.61 12.67
CA PHE A 252 -15.31 1.60 12.64
C PHE A 252 -14.83 3.02 13.01
N PHE A 253 -13.86 3.15 13.92
CA PHE A 253 -13.36 4.46 14.37
C PHE A 253 -12.06 4.93 13.68
N MET A 254 -11.57 4.23 12.65
CA MET A 254 -10.29 4.52 11.97
C MET A 254 -10.16 5.91 11.32
N ASP A 255 -11.24 6.67 11.15
CA ASP A 255 -11.12 8.06 10.67
C ASP A 255 -10.48 8.98 11.71
N LYS A 256 -10.49 8.58 13.00
CA LYS A 256 -9.80 9.30 14.06
C LYS A 256 -8.34 8.83 14.10
N PRO A 257 -7.35 9.73 14.08
CA PRO A 257 -5.93 9.37 14.07
C PRO A 257 -5.52 8.38 15.18
N PHE A 258 -6.16 8.47 16.35
CA PHE A 258 -5.90 7.58 17.48
C PHE A 258 -6.21 6.10 17.19
N PHE A 259 -7.17 5.79 16.32
CA PHE A 259 -7.55 4.41 15.98
C PHE A 259 -6.80 3.88 14.74
N GLN A 260 -5.92 4.68 14.13
CA GLN A 260 -5.05 4.24 13.04
C GLN A 260 -3.86 3.49 13.62
N LEU A 261 -4.01 2.19 13.82
CA LEU A 261 -2.95 1.33 14.35
C LEU A 261 -1.78 1.25 13.36
N PRO A 262 -0.55 0.99 13.84
CA PRO A 262 0.54 0.60 12.97
C PRO A 262 0.16 -0.60 12.10
N ALA A 263 0.55 -0.58 10.83
CA ALA A 263 0.25 -1.62 9.85
C ALA A 263 0.71 -3.00 10.32
N ALA A 264 1.90 -3.09 10.93
CA ALA A 264 2.38 -4.33 11.51
C ALA A 264 1.45 -4.87 12.61
N ALA A 265 0.90 -3.99 13.46
CA ALA A 265 -0.07 -4.39 14.47
C ALA A 265 -1.36 -4.90 13.83
N SER A 266 -1.88 -4.18 12.82
CA SER A 266 -3.06 -4.60 12.07
C SER A 266 -2.85 -5.96 11.38
N ILE A 267 -1.72 -6.18 10.71
CA ILE A 267 -1.37 -7.46 10.07
C ILE A 267 -1.25 -8.59 11.09
N LEU A 268 -0.61 -8.36 12.24
CA LEU A 268 -0.49 -9.36 13.30
C LEU A 268 -1.85 -9.75 13.89
N ILE A 269 -2.73 -8.77 14.12
CA ILE A 269 -4.11 -9.02 14.58
C ILE A 269 -4.90 -9.79 13.52
N PHE A 270 -4.74 -9.43 12.24
CA PHE A 270 -5.37 -10.15 11.13
C PHE A 270 -4.92 -11.61 11.09
N PHE A 271 -3.61 -11.88 11.19
CA PHE A 271 -3.08 -13.23 11.25
C PHE A 271 -3.58 -13.99 12.48
N ALA A 272 -3.69 -13.30 13.64
CA ALA A 272 -4.27 -13.88 14.83
C ALA A 272 -5.71 -14.35 14.59
N ILE A 273 -6.54 -13.54 13.92
CA ILE A 273 -7.92 -13.89 13.56
C ILE A 273 -7.96 -15.03 12.54
N LEU A 274 -7.14 -14.99 11.48
CA LEU A 274 -7.12 -16.05 10.47
C LEU A 274 -6.69 -17.41 11.05
N ILE A 275 -5.71 -17.43 11.95
CA ILE A 275 -5.29 -18.65 12.66
C ILE A 275 -6.44 -19.15 13.54
N SER A 276 -7.08 -18.26 14.28
CA SER A 276 -8.24 -18.57 15.12
C SER A 276 -9.41 -19.15 14.34
N ILE A 277 -9.78 -18.52 13.22
CA ILE A 277 -10.83 -18.97 12.31
C ILE A 277 -10.44 -20.31 11.69
N SER A 278 -9.23 -20.45 11.15
CA SER A 278 -8.76 -21.71 10.56
C SER A 278 -8.79 -22.87 11.56
N GLY A 279 -8.44 -22.59 12.82
CA GLY A 279 -8.57 -23.53 13.93
C GLY A 279 -10.01 -23.92 14.23
N ALA A 280 -10.89 -22.94 14.36
CA ALA A 280 -12.32 -23.14 14.62
C ALA A 280 -12.98 -23.92 13.47
N PHE A 281 -12.75 -23.54 12.21
CA PHE A 281 -13.26 -24.23 11.04
C PHE A 281 -12.79 -25.68 10.98
N SER A 282 -11.50 -25.92 11.21
CA SER A 282 -10.94 -27.29 11.25
C SER A 282 -11.53 -28.14 12.38
N TYR A 283 -11.89 -27.52 13.50
CA TYR A 283 -12.46 -28.19 14.67
C TYR A 283 -13.96 -28.49 14.51
N PHE A 284 -14.75 -27.48 14.12
CA PHE A 284 -16.22 -27.55 14.06
C PHE A 284 -16.75 -28.22 12.82
N LEU A 285 -16.23 -27.85 11.64
CA LEU A 285 -16.80 -28.33 10.38
C LEU A 285 -16.26 -29.70 9.99
N GLN A 286 -15.06 -30.09 10.44
CA GLN A 286 -14.43 -31.37 10.11
C GLN A 286 -14.55 -31.67 8.59
N SER A 287 -15.24 -32.76 8.22
CA SER A 287 -15.48 -33.16 6.83
C SER A 287 -16.45 -32.25 6.05
N TRP A 288 -17.21 -31.37 6.72
CA TRP A 288 -18.16 -30.41 6.11
C TRP A 288 -17.52 -29.07 5.72
N SER A 289 -16.21 -28.91 5.91
CA SER A 289 -15.50 -27.67 5.58
C SER A 289 -15.63 -27.27 4.11
N ILE A 290 -15.49 -28.22 3.17
CA ILE A 290 -15.62 -27.95 1.72
C ILE A 290 -17.05 -27.52 1.35
N PRO A 291 -18.12 -28.28 1.70
CA PRO A 291 -19.50 -27.84 1.45
C PRO A 291 -19.82 -26.45 2.00
N PHE A 292 -19.35 -26.13 3.21
CA PHE A 292 -19.58 -24.82 3.82
C PHE A 292 -18.91 -23.70 3.02
N VAL A 293 -17.67 -23.89 2.56
CA VAL A 293 -16.97 -22.89 1.74
C VAL A 293 -17.70 -22.64 0.42
N ILE A 294 -18.23 -23.69 -0.22
CA ILE A 294 -19.05 -23.57 -1.43
C ILE A 294 -20.32 -22.75 -1.14
N LEU A 295 -21.04 -23.07 -0.06
CA LEU A 295 -22.23 -22.32 0.34
C LEU A 295 -21.91 -20.85 0.63
N LEU A 296 -20.82 -20.57 1.35
CA LEU A 296 -20.36 -19.22 1.63
C LEU A 296 -20.06 -18.45 0.35
N PHE A 297 -19.38 -19.07 -0.62
CA PHE A 297 -19.11 -18.49 -1.93
C PHE A 297 -20.41 -18.15 -2.67
N LEU A 298 -21.40 -19.05 -2.68
CA LEU A 298 -22.71 -18.80 -3.30
C LEU A 298 -23.46 -17.63 -2.64
N ILE A 299 -23.42 -17.53 -1.31
CA ILE A 299 -24.01 -16.42 -0.54
C ILE A 299 -23.30 -15.11 -0.90
N LEU A 300 -21.96 -15.06 -0.84
CA LEU A 300 -21.19 -13.86 -1.16
C LEU A 300 -21.43 -13.41 -2.59
N ASN A 301 -21.47 -14.33 -3.56
CA ASN A 301 -21.78 -14.03 -4.95
C ASN A 301 -23.22 -13.48 -5.13
N PHE A 302 -24.19 -14.03 -4.39
CA PHE A 302 -25.56 -13.51 -4.38
C PHE A 302 -25.63 -12.07 -3.83
N LEU A 303 -24.94 -11.80 -2.71
CA LEU A 303 -24.86 -10.47 -2.10
C LEU A 303 -24.15 -9.45 -3.00
N TYR A 304 -23.09 -9.87 -3.69
CA TYR A 304 -22.39 -9.05 -4.69
C TYR A 304 -23.30 -8.72 -5.89
N LYS A 305 -24.02 -9.71 -6.43
CA LYS A 305 -24.93 -9.52 -7.57
C LYS A 305 -26.08 -8.55 -7.28
N HIS A 306 -26.49 -8.41 -6.02
CA HIS A 306 -27.60 -7.54 -5.59
C HIS A 306 -27.10 -6.19 -5.03
N ASP A 307 -25.86 -5.80 -5.30
CA ASP A 307 -25.25 -4.54 -4.83
C ASP A 307 -25.27 -4.39 -3.28
N VAL A 308 -25.39 -5.49 -2.52
CA VAL A 308 -25.37 -5.47 -1.04
C VAL A 308 -23.93 -5.33 -0.53
N ILE A 309 -23.01 -6.03 -1.19
CA ILE A 309 -21.56 -5.88 -0.99
C ILE A 309 -20.99 -5.21 -2.23
N ASP A 310 -20.53 -3.97 -2.07
CA ASP A 310 -19.87 -3.20 -3.12
C ASP A 310 -18.38 -3.02 -2.75
N PRO A 311 -17.49 -3.87 -3.29
CA PRO A 311 -16.04 -3.74 -3.08
C PRO A 311 -15.40 -2.71 -4.03
N THR A 312 -16.19 -2.00 -4.85
CA THR A 312 -15.64 -1.14 -5.90
C THR A 312 -15.07 0.15 -5.32
N ASN A 313 -13.83 0.45 -5.69
CA ASN A 313 -13.23 1.73 -5.40
C ASN A 313 -13.61 2.73 -6.50
N LYS A 314 -14.29 3.82 -6.12
CA LYS A 314 -14.87 4.80 -7.06
C LYS A 314 -14.01 6.05 -7.20
N ALA A 315 -14.22 6.80 -8.29
CA ALA A 315 -13.66 8.12 -8.50
C ALA A 315 -14.54 9.18 -7.80
N TYR A 316 -14.10 9.64 -6.62
CA TYR A 316 -14.88 10.53 -5.78
C TYR A 316 -15.08 11.92 -6.42
N GLY A 317 -16.35 12.30 -6.59
CA GLY A 317 -16.80 13.47 -7.33
C GLY A 317 -17.72 13.14 -8.50
N LEU A 318 -17.60 11.93 -9.09
CA LEU A 318 -18.45 11.48 -10.20
C LEU A 318 -19.80 10.98 -9.73
N ASN A 319 -20.80 11.16 -10.59
CA ASN A 319 -22.13 10.59 -10.40
C ASN A 319 -22.16 9.09 -10.74
N TYR A 320 -22.36 8.23 -9.74
CA TYR A 320 -22.53 6.78 -9.92
C TYR A 320 -23.99 6.31 -9.87
N THR A 321 -24.91 7.16 -9.44
CA THR A 321 -26.33 6.81 -9.27
C THR A 321 -27.09 6.84 -10.59
N ASN A 322 -26.67 7.68 -11.54
CA ASN A 322 -27.28 7.78 -12.86
C ASN A 322 -26.81 6.66 -13.82
N LYS A 323 -27.30 5.43 -13.61
CA LYS A 323 -26.89 4.24 -14.40
C LYS A 323 -27.24 4.34 -15.90
N ASN A 324 -28.30 5.07 -16.26
CA ASN A 324 -28.80 5.17 -17.64
C ASN A 324 -28.00 6.13 -18.51
N GLU A 325 -27.29 7.10 -17.90
CA GLU A 325 -26.50 8.11 -18.61
C GLU A 325 -25.00 7.76 -18.66
N ARG A 326 -24.66 6.51 -18.33
CA ARG A 326 -23.28 6.01 -18.45
C ARG A 326 -22.87 5.99 -19.92
N PRO A 327 -21.71 6.57 -20.29
CA PRO A 327 -21.27 6.56 -21.67
C PRO A 327 -20.88 5.14 -22.11
N ASP A 328 -21.22 4.79 -23.34
CA ASP A 328 -20.80 3.52 -23.92
C ASP A 328 -19.30 3.54 -24.22
N TYR A 329 -18.56 2.58 -23.65
CA TYR A 329 -17.14 2.38 -23.90
C TYR A 329 -16.95 1.58 -25.19
N ASN A 330 -17.09 2.26 -26.33
CA ASN A 330 -16.88 1.68 -27.64
C ASN A 330 -16.25 2.70 -28.61
N ARG A 331 -15.76 2.19 -29.74
CA ARG A 331 -15.07 2.99 -30.77
C ARG A 331 -15.91 4.15 -31.27
N GLU A 332 -17.20 3.95 -31.53
CA GLU A 332 -18.08 4.98 -32.09
C GLU A 332 -18.28 6.15 -31.14
N THR A 333 -18.49 5.88 -29.85
CA THR A 333 -18.61 6.91 -28.82
C THR A 333 -17.33 7.71 -28.72
N LEU A 334 -16.17 7.05 -28.69
CA LEU A 334 -14.88 7.75 -28.63
C LEU A 334 -14.65 8.62 -29.88
N LEU A 335 -15.01 8.14 -31.08
CA LEU A 335 -14.91 8.94 -32.31
C LEU A 335 -15.81 10.18 -32.27
N LYS A 336 -17.02 10.08 -31.70
CA LYS A 336 -17.94 11.22 -31.50
C LYS A 336 -17.37 12.28 -30.55
N LEU A 337 -16.48 11.92 -29.63
CA LEU A 337 -15.84 12.86 -28.71
C LEU A 337 -14.71 13.67 -29.35
N CYS A 338 -14.15 13.19 -30.46
CA CYS A 338 -13.01 13.83 -31.12
C CYS A 338 -13.35 14.24 -32.57
N THR A 339 -14.60 14.61 -32.87
CA THR A 339 -14.95 15.11 -34.22
C THR A 339 -14.10 16.33 -34.59
N PRO A 340 -13.78 16.56 -35.87
CA PRO A 340 -12.93 17.69 -36.29
C PRO A 340 -13.42 19.05 -35.76
N SER A 341 -14.74 19.26 -35.72
CA SER A 341 -15.33 20.49 -35.16
C SER A 341 -15.08 20.64 -33.65
N LYS A 342 -15.19 19.55 -32.88
CA LYS A 342 -14.94 19.59 -31.43
C LYS A 342 -13.46 19.74 -31.13
N VAL A 343 -12.61 19.00 -31.84
CA VAL A 343 -11.14 19.12 -31.76
C VAL A 343 -10.72 20.55 -32.06
N GLY A 344 -11.18 21.14 -33.17
CA GLY A 344 -10.85 22.52 -33.52
C GLY A 344 -11.34 23.54 -32.48
N ARG A 345 -12.51 23.33 -31.86
CA ARG A 345 -12.99 24.20 -30.77
C ARG A 345 -12.08 24.11 -29.54
N ASP A 346 -11.69 22.91 -29.15
CA ASP A 346 -10.85 22.67 -27.97
C ASP A 346 -9.42 23.17 -28.22
N GLU A 347 -8.91 23.05 -29.45
CA GLU A 347 -7.64 23.67 -29.88
C GLU A 347 -7.69 25.19 -29.77
N GLN A 348 -8.76 25.83 -30.25
CA GLN A 348 -8.92 27.29 -30.12
C GLN A 348 -9.02 27.73 -28.66
N ASN A 349 -9.72 26.95 -27.81
CA ASN A 349 -9.70 27.20 -26.37
C ASN A 349 -8.27 27.12 -25.84
N MET A 350 -7.50 26.10 -26.19
CA MET A 350 -6.11 25.95 -25.72
C MET A 350 -5.17 27.04 -26.25
N ILE A 351 -5.34 27.48 -27.50
CA ILE A 351 -4.63 28.64 -28.05
C ILE A 351 -4.91 29.89 -27.22
N SER A 352 -6.15 30.12 -26.78
CA SER A 352 -6.46 31.27 -25.90
C SER A 352 -5.73 31.22 -24.56
N ILE A 353 -5.44 30.01 -24.05
CA ILE A 353 -4.67 29.80 -22.82
C ILE A 353 -3.18 30.03 -23.07
N LEU A 354 -2.65 29.52 -24.20
CA LEU A 354 -1.28 29.78 -24.65
C LEU A 354 -1.01 31.28 -24.84
N GLU A 355 -1.96 32.02 -25.43
CA GLU A 355 -1.88 33.49 -25.54
C GLU A 355 -1.95 34.17 -24.17
N SER A 356 -2.77 33.66 -23.25
CA SER A 356 -2.81 34.16 -21.87
C SER A 356 -1.51 33.94 -21.12
N TRP A 357 -0.85 32.80 -21.34
CA TRP A 357 0.49 32.53 -20.83
C TRP A 357 1.53 33.46 -21.45
N LYS A 358 1.51 33.64 -22.77
CA LYS A 358 2.44 34.50 -23.51
C LYS A 358 2.37 35.96 -23.02
N ARG A 359 1.16 36.50 -22.82
CA ARG A 359 0.95 37.87 -22.34
C ARG A 359 1.58 38.17 -20.96
N LYS A 360 1.85 37.14 -20.16
CA LYS A 360 2.50 37.29 -18.86
C LYS A 360 4.03 37.28 -18.93
N GLN A 361 4.58 36.89 -20.07
CA GLN A 361 6.02 36.85 -20.27
C GLN A 361 6.54 38.24 -20.61
N HIS A 362 7.78 38.53 -20.20
CA HIS A 362 8.45 39.82 -20.47
C HIS A 362 9.12 39.89 -21.85
N GLU A 363 9.04 38.80 -22.63
CA GLU A 363 9.77 38.63 -23.88
C GLU A 363 8.77 38.44 -25.02
N GLU A 364 9.07 38.98 -26.21
CA GLU A 364 8.20 38.79 -27.39
C GLU A 364 8.10 37.31 -27.81
N LYS A 365 9.24 36.62 -27.74
CA LYS A 365 9.37 35.17 -27.94
C LYS A 365 9.96 34.51 -26.69
N PRO A 366 9.12 34.21 -25.68
CA PRO A 366 9.56 33.54 -24.47
C PRO A 366 10.04 32.11 -24.76
N VAL A 367 10.75 31.50 -23.81
CA VAL A 367 11.02 30.06 -23.81
C VAL A 367 9.84 29.34 -23.15
N LEU A 368 9.30 28.33 -23.80
CA LEU A 368 8.19 27.53 -23.28
C LEU A 368 8.73 26.38 -22.42
N TYR A 369 8.37 26.34 -21.13
CA TYR A 369 8.80 25.27 -20.23
C TYR A 369 7.67 24.25 -20.01
N ILE A 370 8.03 22.96 -20.07
CA ILE A 370 7.16 21.83 -19.73
C ILE A 370 7.86 21.00 -18.66
N ILE A 371 7.13 20.61 -17.61
CA ILE A 371 7.64 19.75 -16.54
C ILE A 371 7.01 18.36 -16.66
N ASN A 372 7.89 17.37 -16.70
CA ASN A 372 7.59 15.97 -16.75
C ASN A 372 8.08 15.28 -15.48
N THR A 373 7.25 14.43 -14.88
CA THR A 373 7.60 13.73 -13.64
C THR A 373 7.41 12.23 -13.76
N SER A 374 8.34 11.46 -13.20
CA SER A 374 8.25 10.01 -13.25
C SER A 374 7.37 9.43 -12.15
N GLY A 375 6.86 8.21 -12.38
CA GLY A 375 6.35 7.39 -11.29
C GLY A 375 7.44 7.01 -10.27
N GLY A 376 7.03 6.47 -9.12
CA GLY A 376 7.96 6.03 -8.07
C GLY A 376 7.54 6.27 -6.63
N GLY A 377 6.24 6.38 -6.34
CA GLY A 377 5.74 6.56 -4.96
C GLY A 377 6.28 7.81 -4.25
N ASN A 378 6.47 7.73 -2.94
CA ASN A 378 6.94 8.86 -2.12
C ASN A 378 8.35 9.31 -2.49
N ARG A 379 9.19 8.39 -3.00
CA ARG A 379 10.51 8.71 -3.52
C ARG A 379 10.43 9.74 -4.64
N SER A 380 9.61 9.47 -5.66
CA SER A 380 9.43 10.41 -6.78
C SER A 380 8.74 11.70 -6.36
N ALA A 381 7.75 11.62 -5.46
CA ALA A 381 7.05 12.80 -4.93
C ALA A 381 8.02 13.77 -4.23
N THR A 382 8.86 13.25 -3.35
CA THR A 382 9.83 14.02 -2.57
C THR A 382 10.93 14.58 -3.47
N PHE A 383 11.47 13.78 -4.39
CA PHE A 383 12.49 14.22 -5.34
C PHE A 383 11.96 15.32 -6.26
N THR A 384 10.74 15.17 -6.78
CA THR A 384 10.06 16.18 -7.59
C THR A 384 9.90 17.49 -6.83
N MET A 385 9.42 17.44 -5.59
CA MET A 385 9.27 18.63 -4.76
C MET A 385 10.60 19.35 -4.57
N ASN A 386 11.65 18.62 -4.17
CA ASN A 386 12.99 19.18 -3.97
C ASN A 386 13.54 19.85 -5.24
N VAL A 387 13.42 19.19 -6.40
CA VAL A 387 13.90 19.72 -7.68
C VAL A 387 13.11 20.98 -8.07
N MET A 388 11.79 20.97 -7.93
CA MET A 388 10.95 22.14 -8.25
C MET A 388 11.25 23.33 -7.33
N GLN A 389 11.47 23.11 -6.03
CA GLN A 389 11.92 24.15 -5.10
C GLN A 389 13.29 24.72 -5.51
N ARG A 390 14.23 23.86 -5.88
CA ARG A 390 15.55 24.32 -6.34
C ARG A 390 15.46 25.11 -7.64
N LEU A 391 14.65 24.66 -8.59
CA LEU A 391 14.39 25.36 -9.84
C LEU A 391 13.69 26.71 -9.61
N ASN A 392 12.75 26.77 -8.67
CA ASN A 392 12.07 28.00 -8.29
C ASN A 392 13.03 29.01 -7.68
N LYS A 393 13.94 28.56 -6.81
CA LYS A 393 15.02 29.41 -6.31
C LYS A 393 15.94 29.92 -7.43
N LEU A 394 16.26 29.08 -8.41
CA LEU A 394 17.09 29.46 -9.57
C LEU A 394 16.39 30.45 -10.51
N SER A 395 15.06 30.40 -10.60
CA SER A 395 14.26 31.33 -11.39
C SER A 395 13.84 32.60 -10.63
N GLY A 396 14.40 32.84 -9.43
CA GLY A 396 14.05 34.01 -8.62
C GLY A 396 12.61 33.98 -8.09
N GLY A 397 12.00 32.80 -7.97
CA GLY A 397 10.61 32.63 -7.54
C GLY A 397 9.58 32.60 -8.68
N HIS A 398 10.02 32.68 -9.94
CA HIS A 398 9.16 32.80 -11.13
C HIS A 398 9.07 31.51 -11.95
N LEU A 399 9.28 30.33 -11.34
CA LEU A 399 9.24 29.06 -12.09
C LEU A 399 7.85 28.82 -12.68
N MET A 400 6.80 29.00 -11.90
CA MET A 400 5.42 28.73 -12.33
C MET A 400 4.91 29.71 -13.38
N ASP A 401 5.51 30.90 -13.49
CA ASP A 401 5.18 31.85 -14.55
C ASP A 401 5.71 31.37 -15.91
N LYS A 402 6.85 30.67 -15.92
CA LYS A 402 7.52 30.18 -17.14
C LYS A 402 6.98 28.83 -17.62
N VAL A 403 6.49 28.00 -16.71
CA VAL A 403 5.97 26.66 -17.02
C VAL A 403 4.55 26.76 -17.59
N PHE A 404 4.33 26.17 -18.75
CA PHE A 404 3.00 26.10 -19.35
C PHE A 404 2.27 24.81 -18.97
N LEU A 405 2.96 23.67 -19.03
CA LEU A 405 2.37 22.34 -18.85
C LEU A 405 3.15 21.52 -17.82
N ILE A 406 2.41 20.82 -16.96
CA ILE A 406 2.91 19.77 -16.07
C ILE A 406 2.19 18.47 -16.37
N THR A 407 2.95 17.39 -16.59
CA THR A 407 2.40 16.04 -16.76
C THR A 407 3.37 14.97 -16.25
N GLY A 408 2.92 13.73 -16.13
CA GLY A 408 3.71 12.65 -15.53
C GLY A 408 2.88 11.50 -15.00
N ALA A 409 3.52 10.69 -14.18
CA ALA A 409 2.91 9.50 -13.61
C ALA A 409 3.12 9.39 -12.09
N SER A 410 2.14 8.79 -11.43
CA SER A 410 2.18 8.32 -10.05
C SER A 410 2.74 9.35 -9.05
N GLY A 411 3.64 8.90 -8.17
CA GLY A 411 4.24 9.73 -7.12
C GLY A 411 4.84 11.07 -7.56
N GLY A 412 5.44 11.15 -8.76
CA GLY A 412 5.98 12.43 -9.26
C GLY A 412 4.92 13.51 -9.39
N MET A 413 3.71 13.13 -9.82
CA MET A 413 2.57 14.04 -9.91
C MET A 413 2.08 14.51 -8.54
N PHE A 414 2.30 13.77 -7.45
CA PHE A 414 1.99 14.27 -6.10
C PHE A 414 2.85 15.46 -5.72
N GLY A 415 4.17 15.35 -5.95
CA GLY A 415 5.11 16.44 -5.70
C GLY A 415 4.83 17.66 -6.57
N ALA A 416 4.59 17.44 -7.87
CA ALA A 416 4.32 18.54 -8.80
C ALA A 416 2.97 19.22 -8.56
N ALA A 417 1.90 18.45 -8.28
CA ALA A 417 0.61 19.01 -7.91
C ALA A 417 0.69 19.78 -6.60
N TYR A 418 1.43 19.28 -5.61
CA TYR A 418 1.57 19.98 -4.35
C TYR A 418 2.30 21.32 -4.52
N PHE A 419 3.44 21.34 -5.23
CA PHE A 419 4.16 22.57 -5.55
C PHE A 419 3.27 23.57 -6.29
N ARG A 420 2.55 23.09 -7.31
CA ARG A 420 1.65 23.92 -8.14
C ARG A 420 0.50 24.52 -7.32
N GLU A 421 -0.15 23.75 -6.45
CA GLU A 421 -1.25 24.25 -5.62
C GLU A 421 -0.76 25.24 -4.57
N LEU A 422 0.44 25.05 -4.00
CA LEU A 422 1.09 26.06 -3.16
C LEU A 422 1.30 27.37 -3.94
N ALA A 423 1.78 27.28 -5.18
CA ALA A 423 1.95 28.46 -6.04
C ALA A 423 0.61 29.13 -6.38
N ARG A 424 -0.45 28.35 -6.60
CA ARG A 424 -1.82 28.84 -6.79
C ARG A 424 -2.30 29.63 -5.57
N MET A 425 -2.14 29.09 -4.37
CA MET A 425 -2.51 29.76 -3.11
C MET A 425 -1.73 31.06 -2.93
N LYS A 426 -0.42 31.06 -3.20
CA LYS A 426 0.41 32.27 -3.17
C LYS A 426 -0.09 33.32 -4.17
N ALA A 427 -0.34 32.93 -5.42
CA ALA A 427 -0.87 33.81 -6.45
C ALA A 427 -2.29 34.33 -6.14
N ASN A 428 -3.05 33.63 -5.29
CA ASN A 428 -4.36 34.04 -4.77
C ASN A 428 -4.26 34.91 -3.50
N GLY A 429 -3.07 35.42 -3.15
CA GLY A 429 -2.89 36.38 -2.06
C GLY A 429 -2.55 35.76 -0.69
N ASN A 430 -2.15 34.49 -0.64
CA ASN A 430 -1.68 33.88 0.60
C ASN A 430 -0.16 34.09 0.78
N ASP A 431 0.21 35.20 1.41
CA ASP A 431 1.62 35.59 1.63
C ASP A 431 2.38 34.68 2.61
N SER A 432 1.69 33.83 3.37
CA SER A 432 2.33 32.87 4.28
C SER A 432 3.00 31.69 3.57
N ILE A 433 2.83 31.58 2.25
CA ILE A 433 3.37 30.52 1.42
C ILE A 433 4.74 30.92 0.84
N HIS A 434 5.79 30.33 1.40
CA HIS A 434 7.15 30.40 0.85
C HIS A 434 7.47 29.10 0.10
N LEU A 435 7.38 29.12 -1.25
CA LEU A 435 7.49 27.91 -2.08
C LEU A 435 8.76 27.09 -1.85
N ASP A 436 9.86 27.73 -1.44
CA ASP A 436 11.16 27.10 -1.24
C ASP A 436 11.36 26.51 0.18
N ASP A 437 10.33 26.52 1.03
CA ASP A 437 10.40 26.01 2.41
C ASP A 437 10.48 24.47 2.45
N HIS A 438 11.51 23.95 3.12
CA HIS A 438 11.75 22.51 3.28
C HIS A 438 10.58 21.76 3.92
N ARG A 439 9.74 22.45 4.71
CA ARG A 439 8.55 21.85 5.34
C ARG A 439 7.62 21.14 4.34
N TYR A 440 7.61 21.57 3.08
CA TYR A 440 6.78 20.95 2.06
C TYR A 440 7.38 19.67 1.49
N ALA A 441 8.71 19.59 1.39
CA ALA A 441 9.40 18.34 1.09
C ALA A 441 9.19 17.33 2.24
N ASP A 442 9.28 17.78 3.49
CA ASP A 442 8.97 16.95 4.66
C ASP A 442 7.51 16.47 4.63
N ALA A 443 6.56 17.36 4.35
CA ALA A 443 5.14 17.06 4.23
C ALA A 443 4.85 15.97 3.19
N ILE A 444 5.36 16.11 1.96
CA ILE A 444 5.09 15.14 0.89
C ILE A 444 5.83 13.81 1.08
N SER A 445 6.91 13.80 1.89
CA SER A 445 7.68 12.59 2.23
C SER A 445 7.05 11.74 3.33
N GLN A 446 6.00 12.23 4.00
CA GLN A 446 5.32 11.50 5.07
C GLN A 446 4.67 10.23 4.55
N ASP A 447 4.59 9.22 5.42
CA ASP A 447 4.06 7.92 5.09
C ASP A 447 2.64 7.99 4.51
N LEU A 448 2.39 7.17 3.50
CA LEU A 448 1.09 6.90 2.91
C LEU A 448 0.77 5.39 2.94
N LEU A 449 1.74 4.53 3.28
CA LEU A 449 1.63 3.08 3.24
C LEU A 449 0.99 2.48 4.49
N ASN A 450 1.30 3.02 5.66
CA ASN A 450 0.81 2.55 6.95
C ASN A 450 -0.73 2.63 7.05
N PRO A 451 -1.39 3.75 6.68
CA PRO A 451 -2.86 3.83 6.66
C PRO A 451 -3.49 2.90 5.64
N LEU A 452 -2.82 2.61 4.51
CA LEU A 452 -3.33 1.68 3.49
C LEU A 452 -3.49 0.28 4.05
N PHE A 453 -2.43 -0.26 4.68
CA PHE A 453 -2.46 -1.61 5.25
C PHE A 453 -3.36 -1.69 6.48
N SER A 454 -3.37 -0.66 7.34
CA SER A 454 -4.30 -0.62 8.46
C SER A 454 -5.76 -0.58 7.98
N SER A 455 -6.05 0.22 6.95
CA SER A 455 -7.39 0.29 6.36
C SER A 455 -7.80 -1.05 5.74
N PHE A 456 -6.90 -1.68 4.99
CA PHE A 456 -7.18 -2.97 4.36
C PHE A 456 -7.61 -4.02 5.40
N VAL A 457 -6.90 -4.13 6.52
CA VAL A 457 -7.26 -5.10 7.56
C VAL A 457 -8.53 -4.71 8.31
N ALA A 458 -8.57 -3.51 8.89
CA ALA A 458 -9.59 -3.18 9.86
C ALA A 458 -10.89 -2.67 9.21
N ARG A 459 -10.82 -2.09 8.00
CA ARG A 459 -11.99 -1.57 7.27
C ARG A 459 -12.43 -2.50 6.16
N ASP A 460 -11.54 -2.83 5.22
CA ASP A 460 -11.94 -3.57 4.03
C ASP A 460 -12.31 -5.04 4.37
N LEU A 461 -11.68 -5.64 5.38
CA LEU A 461 -11.93 -7.05 5.75
C LEU A 461 -12.80 -7.25 7.00
N ALA A 462 -12.72 -6.35 8.00
CA ALA A 462 -13.32 -6.58 9.31
C ALA A 462 -14.56 -5.73 9.62
N SER A 463 -14.65 -4.51 9.11
CA SER A 463 -15.72 -3.55 9.49
C SER A 463 -16.84 -3.49 8.44
N PRO A 464 -18.09 -3.23 8.85
CA PRO A 464 -19.15 -2.85 7.91
C PRO A 464 -18.75 -1.63 7.06
N ALA A 465 -19.21 -1.62 5.81
CA ALA A 465 -18.97 -0.54 4.86
C ALA A 465 -19.51 0.79 5.40
N GLN A 466 -18.61 1.75 5.64
CA GLN A 466 -18.97 3.10 6.03
C GLN A 466 -19.03 4.01 4.81
N LYS A 467 -19.87 5.03 4.88
CA LYS A 467 -20.03 5.98 3.77
C LYS A 467 -19.48 7.37 4.10
N PHE A 468 -19.10 8.12 3.07
CA PHE A 468 -18.73 9.52 3.15
C PHE A 468 -19.24 10.28 1.92
N LYS A 469 -19.31 11.61 2.01
CA LYS A 469 -19.83 12.46 0.94
C LYS A 469 -18.75 13.31 0.29
N VAL A 470 -18.88 13.52 -1.03
CA VAL A 470 -18.13 14.51 -1.80
C VAL A 470 -19.14 15.24 -2.69
N GLY A 471 -19.33 16.55 -2.41
CA GLY A 471 -20.42 17.30 -3.02
C GLY A 471 -21.77 16.63 -2.73
N ASN A 472 -22.51 16.33 -3.79
CA ASN A 472 -23.85 15.72 -3.71
C ASN A 472 -23.82 14.17 -3.69
N TYR A 473 -22.65 13.56 -3.81
CA TYR A 473 -22.51 12.12 -4.00
C TYR A 473 -21.98 11.42 -2.76
N GLU A 474 -22.40 10.16 -2.57
CA GLU A 474 -22.02 9.31 -1.45
C GLU A 474 -21.19 8.11 -1.93
N TYR A 475 -20.12 7.80 -1.20
CA TYR A 475 -19.14 6.77 -1.53
C TYR A 475 -18.83 5.91 -0.31
N ILE A 476 -18.31 4.71 -0.54
CA ILE A 476 -17.84 3.82 0.53
C ILE A 476 -16.40 4.20 0.89
N LYS A 477 -16.11 4.25 2.19
CA LYS A 477 -14.77 4.38 2.71
C LYS A 477 -14.05 3.04 2.53
N ASP A 478 -12.97 3.06 1.78
CA ASP A 478 -12.08 1.92 1.57
C ASP A 478 -10.62 2.35 1.80
N ARG A 479 -9.65 1.49 1.50
CA ARG A 479 -8.23 1.87 1.52
C ARG A 479 -7.87 3.02 0.57
N GLY A 480 -8.56 3.21 -0.55
CA GLY A 480 -8.36 4.36 -1.43
C GLY A 480 -8.79 5.68 -0.79
N TYR A 481 -9.86 5.67 0.00
CA TYR A 481 -10.24 6.79 0.87
C TYR A 481 -9.16 7.07 1.92
N ALA A 482 -8.65 6.03 2.59
CA ALA A 482 -7.58 6.20 3.59
C ALA A 482 -6.32 6.85 3.00
N PHE A 483 -5.95 6.46 1.77
CA PHE A 483 -4.88 7.09 1.00
C PHE A 483 -5.12 8.58 0.76
N GLU A 484 -6.28 8.93 0.19
CA GLU A 484 -6.60 10.32 -0.11
C GLU A 484 -6.65 11.19 1.16
N GLN A 485 -7.19 10.67 2.26
CA GLN A 485 -7.21 11.40 3.53
C GLN A 485 -5.82 11.59 4.13
N LYS A 486 -4.95 10.58 4.06
CA LYS A 486 -3.57 10.71 4.55
C LYS A 486 -2.79 11.70 3.67
N LEU A 487 -2.88 11.61 2.35
CA LEU A 487 -2.22 12.58 1.45
C LEU A 487 -2.72 14.01 1.69
N ASN A 488 -4.03 14.16 1.91
CA ASN A 488 -4.62 15.44 2.28
C ASN A 488 -4.09 15.99 3.62
N SER A 489 -4.00 15.13 4.63
CA SER A 489 -3.46 15.48 5.96
C SER A 489 -1.98 15.86 5.89
N ASN A 490 -1.17 15.04 5.20
CA ASN A 490 0.25 15.27 4.99
C ASN A 490 0.50 16.63 4.33
N THR A 491 -0.32 16.98 3.33
CA THR A 491 -0.26 18.27 2.61
C THR A 491 -1.06 19.40 3.26
N LYS A 492 -1.60 19.20 4.47
CA LYS A 492 -2.36 20.18 5.26
C LYS A 492 -3.55 20.80 4.50
N GLY A 493 -4.25 19.99 3.70
CA GLY A 493 -5.44 20.44 2.98
C GLY A 493 -5.18 21.11 1.63
N VAL A 494 -3.92 21.36 1.24
CA VAL A 494 -3.58 22.10 0.01
C VAL A 494 -4.08 21.40 -1.25
N LEU A 495 -4.07 20.06 -1.27
CA LEU A 495 -4.54 19.28 -2.41
C LEU A 495 -6.08 19.04 -2.41
N ASN A 496 -6.81 19.56 -1.41
CA ASN A 496 -8.26 19.36 -1.27
C ASN A 496 -9.09 20.30 -2.16
N SER A 497 -8.83 20.29 -3.47
CA SER A 497 -9.56 21.08 -4.47
C SER A 497 -10.33 20.18 -5.42
N LEU A 498 -11.38 20.71 -6.07
CA LEU A 498 -12.06 20.06 -7.18
C LEU A 498 -11.47 20.53 -8.52
N LEU A 499 -11.61 19.74 -9.59
CA LEU A 499 -11.10 20.15 -10.91
C LEU A 499 -11.68 21.48 -11.39
N LYS A 500 -12.98 21.73 -11.16
CA LYS A 500 -13.62 23.01 -11.50
C LYS A 500 -13.00 24.22 -10.81
N ASP A 501 -12.45 24.05 -9.60
CA ASP A 501 -11.91 25.15 -8.81
C ASP A 501 -10.61 25.70 -9.40
N MET A 502 -9.93 24.93 -10.24
CA MET A 502 -8.68 25.30 -10.91
C MET A 502 -8.89 25.78 -12.36
N SER A 503 -10.10 25.62 -12.92
CA SER A 503 -10.35 25.86 -14.34
C SER A 503 -10.14 27.31 -14.75
N ALA A 504 -10.57 28.28 -13.93
CA ALA A 504 -10.34 29.70 -14.20
C ALA A 504 -8.85 30.09 -14.06
N ASP A 505 -8.17 29.53 -13.07
CA ASP A 505 -6.74 29.78 -12.83
C ASP A 505 -5.88 29.22 -13.99
N GLU A 506 -6.18 28.02 -14.48
CA GLU A 506 -5.53 27.45 -15.66
C GLU A 506 -5.87 28.24 -16.94
N LYS A 507 -7.14 28.57 -17.15
CA LYS A 507 -7.58 29.29 -18.37
C LYS A 507 -6.94 30.67 -18.50
N SER A 508 -6.76 31.36 -17.37
CA SER A 508 -6.07 32.65 -17.33
C SER A 508 -4.54 32.51 -17.27
N ALA A 509 -3.99 31.29 -17.37
CA ALA A 509 -2.58 30.94 -17.21
C ALA A 509 -1.96 31.46 -15.91
N LYS A 510 -2.73 31.55 -14.82
CA LYS A 510 -2.26 31.96 -13.48
C LYS A 510 -1.40 30.88 -12.84
N ILE A 511 -1.67 29.64 -13.21
CA ILE A 511 -0.90 28.46 -12.89
C ILE A 511 -0.73 27.62 -14.16
N PRO A 512 0.30 26.76 -14.23
CA PRO A 512 0.47 25.85 -15.34
C PRO A 512 -0.75 24.93 -15.53
N LEU A 513 -1.04 24.58 -16.78
CA LEU A 513 -1.96 23.49 -17.11
C LEU A 513 -1.41 22.19 -16.53
N MET A 514 -2.27 21.38 -15.91
CA MET A 514 -1.90 20.06 -15.42
C MET A 514 -2.67 18.98 -16.19
N LEU A 515 -1.95 18.09 -16.86
CA LEU A 515 -2.53 16.93 -17.51
C LEU A 515 -2.19 15.68 -16.71
N LEU A 516 -3.22 15.13 -16.08
CA LEU A 516 -3.16 13.84 -15.39
C LEU A 516 -3.61 12.74 -16.35
N SER A 517 -3.02 11.56 -16.23
CA SER A 517 -3.39 10.41 -17.03
C SER A 517 -3.61 9.19 -16.14
N SER A 518 -4.33 8.19 -16.66
CA SER A 518 -4.38 6.85 -16.11
C SER A 518 -4.58 5.87 -17.27
N VAL A 519 -4.37 4.57 -17.03
CA VAL A 519 -4.45 3.55 -18.09
C VAL A 519 -5.71 2.72 -17.89
N VAL A 520 -6.57 2.63 -18.89
CA VAL A 520 -7.73 1.75 -18.87
C VAL A 520 -7.25 0.30 -18.91
N THR A 521 -7.60 -0.50 -17.89
CA THR A 521 -7.06 -1.86 -17.70
C THR A 521 -7.44 -2.82 -18.82
N ARG A 522 -8.58 -2.57 -19.47
CA ARG A 522 -9.12 -3.44 -20.53
C ARG A 522 -8.29 -3.45 -21.82
N ASP A 523 -7.78 -2.30 -22.23
CA ASP A 523 -7.21 -2.10 -23.58
C ASP A 523 -6.01 -1.14 -23.62
N SER A 524 -5.53 -0.70 -22.46
CA SER A 524 -4.40 0.22 -22.31
C SER A 524 -4.61 1.63 -22.90
N ARG A 525 -5.84 2.06 -23.23
CA ARG A 525 -6.12 3.45 -23.62
C ARG A 525 -5.81 4.42 -22.48
N THR A 526 -5.33 5.61 -22.82
CA THR A 526 -5.02 6.63 -21.82
C THR A 526 -6.28 7.41 -21.45
N MET A 527 -6.70 7.37 -20.21
CA MET A 527 -7.74 8.26 -19.67
C MET A 527 -7.07 9.59 -19.25
N LEU A 528 -7.33 10.66 -19.98
CA LEU A 528 -6.74 11.98 -19.77
C LEU A 528 -7.67 12.87 -18.94
N ILE A 529 -7.16 13.43 -17.85
CA ILE A 529 -7.88 14.26 -16.89
C ILE A 529 -7.25 15.65 -16.90
N SER A 530 -8.09 16.67 -17.12
CA SER A 530 -7.72 18.09 -17.19
C SER A 530 -8.91 18.93 -16.73
N SER A 531 -8.65 20.16 -16.27
CA SER A 531 -9.71 21.13 -16.01
C SER A 531 -10.18 21.89 -17.28
N GLN A 532 -9.46 21.70 -18.38
CA GLN A 532 -9.72 22.26 -19.71
C GLN A 532 -10.09 21.14 -20.69
N PRO A 533 -10.92 21.43 -21.71
CA PRO A 533 -11.22 20.46 -22.76
C PRO A 533 -9.96 20.16 -23.61
N ILE A 534 -9.75 18.88 -23.92
CA ILE A 534 -8.49 18.38 -24.50
C ILE A 534 -8.73 17.29 -25.55
N SER A 535 -9.84 17.35 -26.29
CA SER A 535 -10.17 16.32 -27.29
C SER A 535 -9.12 16.17 -28.40
N PHE A 536 -8.30 17.20 -28.64
CA PHE A 536 -7.15 17.18 -29.56
C PHE A 536 -6.03 16.22 -29.14
N LEU A 537 -6.00 15.74 -27.89
CA LEU A 537 -5.04 14.74 -27.41
C LEU A 537 -5.55 13.30 -27.56
N MET A 538 -6.82 13.11 -27.89
CA MET A 538 -7.45 11.78 -27.97
C MET A 538 -6.90 10.91 -29.10
N ARG A 539 -6.32 11.53 -30.13
CA ARG A 539 -5.79 10.86 -31.31
C ARG A 539 -4.43 11.44 -31.71
N PRO A 540 -3.52 10.63 -32.28
CA PRO A 540 -2.37 11.16 -32.98
C PRO A 540 -2.78 12.05 -34.15
N ILE A 541 -1.97 13.07 -34.46
CA ILE A 541 -2.19 13.94 -35.62
C ILE A 541 -1.94 13.15 -36.90
N TYR A 542 -2.88 13.19 -37.83
CA TYR A 542 -2.72 12.67 -39.19
C TYR A 542 -3.27 13.72 -40.16
N ASP A 543 -2.44 14.13 -41.13
CA ASP A 543 -2.75 15.24 -42.06
C ASP A 543 -2.96 14.76 -43.50
N THR A 544 -2.81 13.46 -43.76
CA THR A 544 -2.84 12.94 -45.13
C THR A 544 -4.01 12.00 -45.34
N SER A 545 -4.76 12.23 -46.41
CA SER A 545 -5.71 11.25 -46.99
C SER A 545 -5.04 9.94 -47.41
N LYS A 546 -3.69 9.91 -47.44
CA LYS A 546 -2.85 8.75 -47.75
C LYS A 546 -2.78 7.72 -46.60
N LEU A 547 -3.21 8.08 -45.40
CA LEU A 547 -3.26 7.18 -44.25
C LEU A 547 -4.73 7.01 -43.84
N SER A 548 -5.12 5.78 -43.51
CA SER A 548 -6.43 5.53 -42.90
C SER A 548 -6.53 6.28 -41.57
N GLY A 549 -7.71 6.83 -41.27
CA GLY A 549 -7.95 7.56 -40.03
C GLY A 549 -7.61 6.70 -38.81
N MET A 550 -6.82 7.25 -37.88
CA MET A 550 -6.41 6.55 -36.66
C MET A 550 -7.53 6.55 -35.62
N ASP A 551 -7.64 5.45 -34.89
CA ASP A 551 -8.58 5.33 -33.78
C ASP A 551 -8.10 6.09 -32.54
N PRO A 552 -9.03 6.54 -31.66
CA PRO A 552 -8.68 7.12 -30.37
C PRO A 552 -7.90 6.14 -29.51
N ASP A 553 -6.70 6.55 -29.11
CA ASP A 553 -5.83 5.84 -28.18
C ASP A 553 -5.81 6.51 -26.79
N ALA A 554 -6.49 7.65 -26.65
CA ALA A 554 -6.75 8.36 -25.41
C ALA A 554 -8.20 8.87 -25.33
N ILE A 555 -8.64 9.18 -24.12
CA ILE A 555 -10.02 9.55 -23.78
C ILE A 555 -9.97 10.84 -22.97
N ASP A 556 -10.63 11.90 -23.43
CA ASP A 556 -10.88 13.10 -22.63
C ASP A 556 -11.93 12.78 -21.57
N PHE A 557 -11.50 12.69 -20.31
CA PHE A 557 -12.32 12.35 -19.16
C PHE A 557 -13.50 13.32 -18.98
N GLY A 558 -13.25 14.62 -19.10
CA GLY A 558 -14.26 15.66 -18.93
C GLY A 558 -15.34 15.56 -20.01
N ALA A 559 -14.92 15.29 -21.23
CA ALA A 559 -15.82 15.09 -22.36
C ALA A 559 -16.61 13.77 -22.26
N PHE A 560 -15.95 12.67 -21.86
CA PHE A 560 -16.55 11.33 -21.85
C PHE A 560 -17.59 11.17 -20.75
N PHE A 561 -17.33 11.74 -19.57
CA PHE A 561 -18.22 11.67 -18.43
C PHE A 561 -19.09 12.94 -18.26
N SER A 562 -19.31 13.72 -19.32
CA SER A 562 -19.97 15.04 -19.23
C SER A 562 -21.36 15.03 -18.59
N LYS A 563 -22.06 13.89 -18.63
CA LYS A 563 -23.38 13.69 -18.01
C LYS A 563 -23.32 13.22 -16.54
N LEU A 564 -22.13 13.00 -16.00
CA LEU A 564 -21.88 12.44 -14.67
C LEU A 564 -21.00 13.36 -13.79
N ASP A 565 -21.07 14.68 -14.04
CA ASP A 565 -20.37 15.75 -13.31
C ASP A 565 -18.85 15.56 -13.16
N PRO A 566 -18.10 15.42 -14.26
CA PRO A 566 -16.69 15.05 -14.20
C PRO A 566 -15.82 16.12 -13.54
N MET A 567 -16.25 17.39 -13.59
CA MET A 567 -15.53 18.51 -13.01
C MET A 567 -15.68 18.62 -11.48
N ASN A 568 -16.54 17.80 -10.87
CA ASN A 568 -16.62 17.62 -9.42
C ASN A 568 -15.59 16.60 -8.89
N LEU A 569 -14.77 15.98 -9.76
CA LEU A 569 -13.68 15.11 -9.35
C LEU A 569 -12.70 15.87 -8.44
N ARG A 570 -12.34 15.26 -7.31
CA ARG A 570 -11.30 15.81 -6.41
C ARG A 570 -9.94 15.70 -7.07
N LEU A 571 -9.07 16.70 -6.91
CA LEU A 571 -7.67 16.62 -7.33
C LEU A 571 -6.96 15.42 -6.68
N LEU A 572 -7.22 15.15 -5.40
CA LEU A 572 -6.73 13.96 -4.70
C LEU A 572 -7.15 12.65 -5.38
N THR A 573 -8.39 12.58 -5.90
CA THR A 573 -8.87 11.40 -6.63
C THR A 573 -8.21 11.29 -8.00
N ALA A 574 -8.04 12.39 -8.73
CA ALA A 574 -7.33 12.38 -10.00
C ALA A 574 -5.85 11.96 -9.84
N LEU A 575 -5.19 12.43 -8.78
CA LEU A 575 -3.84 12.01 -8.40
C LEU A 575 -3.79 10.53 -8.02
N ARG A 576 -4.76 10.06 -7.23
CA ARG A 576 -4.85 8.63 -6.89
C ARG A 576 -5.04 7.78 -8.13
N MET A 577 -5.95 8.15 -9.04
CA MET A 577 -6.14 7.46 -10.32
C MET A 577 -4.85 7.39 -11.14
N ASN A 578 -4.06 8.48 -11.16
CA ASN A 578 -2.75 8.55 -11.81
C ASN A 578 -1.69 7.65 -11.15
N ALA A 579 -1.90 7.23 -9.89
CA ALA A 579 -0.97 6.49 -9.05
C ALA A 579 -1.48 5.11 -8.57
N THR A 580 -2.61 4.62 -9.10
CA THR A 580 -3.20 3.34 -8.68
C THR A 580 -2.38 2.17 -9.23
N PHE A 581 -1.25 1.90 -8.58
CA PHE A 581 -0.40 0.78 -8.93
C PHE A 581 -1.04 -0.53 -8.45
N PRO A 582 -1.14 -1.57 -9.31
CA PRO A 582 -1.70 -2.86 -8.93
C PRO A 582 -1.10 -3.43 -7.65
N TYR A 583 -1.91 -4.16 -6.88
CA TYR A 583 -1.57 -4.77 -5.58
C TYR A 583 -1.46 -3.80 -4.39
N VAL A 584 -1.05 -2.54 -4.59
CA VAL A 584 -0.91 -1.56 -3.50
C VAL A 584 -2.21 -0.77 -3.30
N LEU A 585 -2.72 -0.19 -4.38
CA LEU A 585 -3.98 0.54 -4.40
C LEU A 585 -5.06 -0.25 -5.16
N PRO A 586 -6.34 -0.14 -4.77
CA PRO A 586 -7.43 -0.75 -5.52
C PRO A 586 -7.64 0.02 -6.83
N ASN A 587 -7.83 -0.73 -7.93
CA ASN A 587 -8.19 -0.17 -9.23
C ASN A 587 -9.42 0.74 -9.12
N VAL A 588 -9.43 1.82 -9.90
CA VAL A 588 -10.53 2.80 -9.83
C VAL A 588 -11.59 2.47 -10.86
N TRP A 589 -12.76 2.14 -10.36
CA TRP A 589 -13.95 1.78 -11.12
C TRP A 589 -14.61 3.03 -11.72
N LEU A 590 -14.83 3.02 -13.03
CA LEU A 590 -15.46 4.12 -13.76
C LEU A 590 -16.84 3.74 -14.32
N PRO A 591 -17.81 4.68 -14.27
CA PRO A 591 -19.22 4.41 -14.61
C PRO A 591 -19.45 4.40 -16.13
N THR A 592 -18.95 3.39 -16.83
CA THR A 592 -19.13 3.22 -18.30
C THR A 592 -20.01 2.00 -18.62
N ASN A 593 -20.36 1.85 -19.90
CA ASN A 593 -21.05 0.65 -20.42
C ASN A 593 -20.27 -0.03 -21.57
N PRO A 594 -19.69 -1.23 -21.38
CA PRO A 594 -19.51 -1.89 -20.10
C PRO A 594 -18.56 -1.11 -19.21
N VAL A 595 -18.59 -1.41 -17.93
CA VAL A 595 -17.73 -0.83 -16.90
C VAL A 595 -16.25 -1.05 -17.24
N VAL A 596 -15.42 -0.04 -16.95
CA VAL A 596 -13.97 -0.13 -17.05
C VAL A 596 -13.32 0.29 -15.73
N ASP A 597 -12.12 -0.22 -15.48
CA ASP A 597 -11.26 0.22 -14.41
C ASP A 597 -10.02 0.94 -14.97
N VAL A 598 -9.41 1.81 -14.16
CA VAL A 598 -8.12 2.43 -14.47
C VAL A 598 -7.04 2.10 -13.46
N MET A 599 -5.80 2.09 -13.94
CA MET A 599 -4.56 1.87 -13.17
C MET A 599 -3.53 2.98 -13.44
N ASP A 600 -2.41 2.91 -12.73
CA ASP A 600 -1.30 3.86 -12.76
C ASP A 600 -0.87 4.26 -14.19
N ALA A 601 -0.66 5.55 -14.40
CA ALA A 601 -0.18 6.10 -15.67
C ALA A 601 1.17 5.53 -16.11
N GLY A 602 2.01 5.13 -15.15
CA GLY A 602 3.33 4.58 -15.38
C GLY A 602 3.34 3.24 -16.09
N PHE A 603 2.19 2.59 -16.23
CA PHE A 603 2.08 1.43 -17.09
C PHE A 603 2.25 1.77 -18.58
N ARG A 604 1.90 3.00 -19.00
CA ARG A 604 1.97 3.42 -20.43
C ARG A 604 2.96 4.56 -20.68
N ASP A 605 2.94 5.59 -19.86
CA ASP A 605 3.79 6.78 -20.02
C ASP A 605 4.36 7.21 -18.67
N ASN A 606 5.32 6.43 -18.15
CA ASN A 606 5.89 6.64 -16.81
C ASN A 606 6.57 7.98 -16.60
N PHE A 607 6.86 8.75 -17.66
CA PHE A 607 7.51 10.04 -17.55
C PHE A 607 6.64 11.20 -18.05
N GLY A 608 5.41 10.95 -18.50
CA GLY A 608 4.53 11.95 -19.14
C GLY A 608 5.07 12.50 -20.47
N GLU A 609 6.10 11.86 -21.04
CA GLU A 609 6.84 12.38 -22.19
C GLU A 609 6.06 12.21 -23.50
N GLN A 610 5.32 11.11 -23.63
CA GLN A 610 4.47 10.90 -24.81
C GLN A 610 3.37 11.98 -24.87
N LEU A 611 2.76 12.31 -23.73
CA LEU A 611 1.71 13.33 -23.68
C LEU A 611 2.25 14.74 -23.93
N ALA A 612 3.40 15.09 -23.33
CA ALA A 612 4.06 16.38 -23.54
C ALA A 612 4.44 16.59 -25.02
N ILE A 613 5.04 15.58 -25.66
CA ILE A 613 5.43 15.63 -27.07
C ILE A 613 4.19 15.70 -27.98
N ARG A 614 3.14 14.93 -27.67
CA ARG A 614 1.87 15.01 -28.42
C ARG A 614 1.29 16.42 -28.36
N PHE A 615 1.26 17.04 -27.17
CA PHE A 615 0.81 18.41 -27.00
C PHE A 615 1.63 19.40 -27.84
N LEU A 616 2.96 19.30 -27.79
CA LEU A 616 3.85 20.13 -28.59
C LEU A 616 3.62 19.96 -30.09
N ASN A 617 3.38 18.74 -30.55
CA ASN A 617 3.10 18.48 -31.96
C ASN A 617 1.77 19.10 -32.42
N VAL A 618 0.72 19.06 -31.58
CA VAL A 618 -0.59 19.68 -31.87
C VAL A 618 -0.44 21.19 -32.05
N PHE A 619 0.30 21.86 -31.16
CA PHE A 619 0.48 23.30 -31.20
C PHE A 619 1.81 23.74 -31.85
N ARG A 620 2.42 22.88 -32.67
CA ARG A 620 3.77 23.11 -33.23
C ARG A 620 3.90 24.47 -33.94
N GLU A 621 2.89 24.86 -34.71
CA GLU A 621 2.89 26.10 -35.47
C GLU A 621 2.85 27.32 -34.55
N TRP A 622 1.99 27.26 -33.53
CA TRP A 622 1.92 28.31 -32.51
C TRP A 622 3.24 28.43 -31.75
N VAL A 623 3.82 27.30 -31.32
CA VAL A 623 5.07 27.26 -30.56
C VAL A 623 6.23 27.83 -31.40
N LEU A 624 6.40 27.41 -32.65
CA LEU A 624 7.45 27.91 -33.54
C LEU A 624 7.32 29.41 -33.83
N LYS A 625 6.09 29.91 -33.97
CA LYS A 625 5.82 31.33 -34.23
C LYS A 625 6.07 32.21 -33.00
N ASN A 626 5.67 31.74 -31.81
CA ASN A 626 5.55 32.56 -30.62
C ASN A 626 6.64 32.36 -29.57
N THR A 627 7.48 31.33 -29.71
CA THR A 627 8.53 31.01 -28.73
C THR A 627 9.88 30.96 -29.40
N ARG A 628 10.96 31.25 -28.65
CA ARG A 628 12.33 31.12 -29.17
C ARG A 628 12.92 29.72 -28.94
N GLY A 629 12.18 28.86 -28.26
CA GLY A 629 12.60 27.51 -27.90
C GLY A 629 11.69 26.88 -26.86
N VAL A 630 11.83 25.56 -26.73
CA VAL A 630 11.08 24.73 -25.80
C VAL A 630 12.04 24.02 -24.87
N VAL A 631 11.71 23.99 -23.59
CA VAL A 631 12.49 23.31 -22.55
C VAL A 631 11.60 22.26 -21.89
N LEU A 632 11.96 21.00 -22.10
CA LEU A 632 11.39 19.85 -21.40
C LEU A 632 12.24 19.54 -20.17
N ILE A 633 11.74 19.90 -18.99
CA ILE A 633 12.34 19.52 -17.71
C ILE A 633 11.75 18.17 -17.31
N GLN A 634 12.57 17.13 -17.26
CA GLN A 634 12.15 15.82 -16.80
C GLN A 634 12.76 15.51 -15.45
N ILE A 635 11.92 15.13 -14.49
CA ILE A 635 12.35 14.75 -13.14
C ILE A 635 12.06 13.26 -12.97
N ARG A 636 13.11 12.46 -12.85
CA ARG A 636 13.01 10.99 -12.78
C ARG A 636 13.61 10.41 -11.51
N ASP A 637 12.96 9.38 -11.00
CA ASP A 637 13.32 8.66 -9.78
C ASP A 637 14.45 7.61 -9.97
N ARG A 638 15.04 7.54 -11.17
CA ARG A 638 16.04 6.55 -11.56
C ARG A 638 17.05 7.11 -12.57
N LYS A 639 18.22 6.46 -12.66
CA LYS A 639 19.25 6.75 -13.67
C LYS A 639 18.75 6.40 -15.08
N THR A 640 19.22 7.17 -16.06
CA THR A 640 19.02 6.89 -17.50
C THR A 640 19.90 5.72 -17.94
N GLY A 641 19.35 4.79 -18.71
CA GLY A 641 20.05 3.58 -19.14
C GLY A 641 20.06 2.45 -18.09
N GLY A 642 20.22 1.22 -18.55
CA GLY A 642 20.04 0.02 -17.72
C GLY A 642 20.96 -1.15 -18.08
N TRP A 643 22.15 -0.86 -18.60
CA TRP A 643 23.18 -1.85 -18.94
C TRP A 643 23.92 -2.39 -17.71
N GLU A 644 23.91 -1.65 -16.61
CA GLU A 644 24.72 -1.93 -15.41
C GLU A 644 24.09 -3.00 -14.48
N ASN A 645 22.82 -3.36 -14.69
CA ASN A 645 22.10 -4.40 -13.91
C ASN A 645 21.27 -5.31 -14.85
N PRO A 646 21.91 -6.26 -15.56
CA PRO A 646 21.18 -7.25 -16.35
C PRO A 646 20.36 -8.18 -15.43
N TYR A 647 19.19 -8.62 -15.90
CA TYR A 647 18.45 -9.68 -15.22
C TYR A 647 19.21 -11.00 -15.43
N GLU A 648 20.01 -11.40 -14.44
CA GLU A 648 20.75 -12.66 -14.45
C GLU A 648 19.99 -13.70 -13.61
N SER A 649 19.53 -14.77 -14.28
CA SER A 649 18.83 -15.89 -13.64
C SER A 649 19.77 -17.08 -13.53
N SER A 650 19.99 -17.63 -12.33
CA SER A 650 20.77 -18.86 -12.12
C SER A 650 19.94 -20.07 -11.69
N ASP A 651 18.65 -19.90 -11.37
CA ASP A 651 17.81 -20.95 -10.79
C ASP A 651 16.83 -21.63 -11.77
N VAL A 652 16.67 -22.95 -11.62
CA VAL A 652 15.80 -23.81 -12.45
C VAL A 652 14.32 -23.46 -12.30
N THR A 653 13.90 -23.00 -11.12
CA THR A 653 12.51 -22.56 -10.86
C THR A 653 12.13 -21.33 -11.66
N GLU A 654 13.10 -20.55 -12.14
CA GLU A 654 12.84 -19.34 -12.91
C GLU A 654 12.59 -19.60 -14.40
N ILE A 655 12.84 -20.80 -14.92
CA ILE A 655 12.56 -21.11 -16.34
C ILE A 655 11.08 -20.87 -16.69
N PHE A 656 10.17 -21.18 -15.76
CA PHE A 656 8.73 -21.00 -15.94
C PHE A 656 8.25 -19.57 -15.70
N THR A 657 8.94 -18.79 -14.86
CA THR A 657 8.53 -17.42 -14.50
C THR A 657 9.28 -16.35 -15.30
N LYS A 658 10.40 -16.70 -15.94
CA LYS A 658 11.31 -15.80 -16.65
C LYS A 658 10.63 -14.98 -17.76
N PRO A 659 9.78 -15.52 -18.65
CA PRO A 659 9.10 -14.68 -19.65
C PRO A 659 8.26 -13.55 -19.02
N LEU A 660 7.52 -13.87 -17.95
CA LEU A 660 6.69 -12.90 -17.23
C LEU A 660 7.55 -11.87 -16.48
N LEU A 661 8.58 -12.33 -15.77
CA LEU A 661 9.48 -11.47 -14.99
C LEU A 661 10.36 -10.59 -15.89
N LEU A 662 10.80 -11.09 -17.05
CA LEU A 662 11.56 -10.32 -18.04
C LEU A 662 10.73 -9.19 -18.64
N LEU A 663 9.47 -9.46 -19.00
CA LEU A 663 8.55 -8.42 -19.46
C LEU A 663 8.34 -7.36 -18.38
N GLN A 664 8.08 -7.78 -17.13
CA GLN A 664 7.92 -6.87 -16.01
C GLN A 664 9.19 -6.04 -15.75
N HIS A 665 10.36 -6.67 -15.78
CA HIS A 665 11.65 -6.03 -15.51
C HIS A 665 12.06 -5.06 -16.62
N ASN A 666 11.80 -5.40 -17.89
CA ASN A 666 12.21 -4.57 -19.03
C ASN A 666 11.11 -3.60 -19.50
N TRP A 667 9.93 -3.61 -18.89
CA TRP A 667 8.80 -2.77 -19.29
C TRP A 667 9.16 -1.28 -19.35
N TYR A 668 9.88 -0.77 -18.34
CA TYR A 668 10.30 0.64 -18.31
C TYR A 668 11.34 0.96 -19.39
N LYS A 669 12.19 0.00 -19.76
CA LYS A 669 13.19 0.18 -20.84
C LYS A 669 12.49 0.30 -22.20
N MET A 670 11.46 -0.52 -22.44
CA MET A 670 10.65 -0.41 -23.66
C MET A 670 9.95 0.96 -23.77
N GLN A 671 9.46 1.49 -22.65
CA GLN A 671 8.90 2.85 -22.62
C GLN A 671 9.97 3.91 -22.94
N GLU A 672 11.16 3.79 -22.36
CA GLU A 672 12.28 4.72 -22.59
C GLU A 672 12.71 4.72 -24.07
N TYR A 673 12.83 3.56 -24.71
CA TYR A 673 13.16 3.48 -26.15
C TYR A 673 12.12 4.19 -27.03
N ASN A 674 10.83 3.94 -26.78
CA ASN A 674 9.75 4.61 -27.52
C ASN A 674 9.77 6.14 -27.30
N GLN A 675 10.16 6.58 -26.12
CA GLN A 675 10.26 8.00 -25.76
C GLN A 675 11.46 8.67 -26.42
N ASP A 676 12.61 8.01 -26.46
CA ASP A 676 13.80 8.49 -27.16
C ASP A 676 13.55 8.65 -28.67
N ASP A 677 12.80 7.72 -29.30
CA ASP A 677 12.36 7.86 -30.69
C ASP A 677 11.46 9.09 -30.89
N LEU A 678 10.49 9.31 -30.00
CA LEU A 678 9.62 10.49 -30.04
C LEU A 678 10.39 11.80 -29.84
N LEU A 679 11.43 11.80 -29.00
CA LEU A 679 12.29 12.96 -28.80
C LEU A 679 13.14 13.26 -30.01
N SER A 680 13.71 12.24 -30.65
CA SER A 680 14.45 12.39 -31.91
C SER A 680 13.58 13.06 -32.97
N ILE A 681 12.33 12.59 -33.12
CA ILE A 681 11.35 13.20 -34.02
C ILE A 681 11.03 14.65 -33.61
N SER A 682 10.85 14.91 -32.30
CA SER A 682 10.57 16.25 -31.78
C SER A 682 11.72 17.23 -32.05
N GLN A 683 12.97 16.78 -31.92
CA GLN A 683 14.15 17.58 -32.21
C GLN A 683 14.23 17.94 -33.70
N ASN A 684 13.79 17.06 -34.60
CA ASN A 684 13.68 17.37 -36.03
C ASN A 684 12.60 18.43 -36.31
N ILE A 685 11.52 18.47 -35.53
CA ILE A 685 10.42 19.44 -35.68
C ILE A 685 10.82 20.83 -35.15
N PHE A 686 11.42 20.89 -33.97
CA PHE A 686 11.74 22.15 -33.28
C PHE A 686 13.18 22.63 -33.48
N GLY A 687 14.02 21.81 -34.13
CA GLY A 687 15.42 22.12 -34.42
C GLY A 687 16.29 22.28 -33.17
N GLY A 688 17.36 23.07 -33.30
CA GLY A 688 18.31 23.35 -32.20
C GLY A 688 17.74 24.17 -31.03
N ALA A 689 16.46 24.55 -31.07
CA ALA A 689 15.78 25.30 -30.03
C ALA A 689 14.97 24.42 -29.05
N PHE A 690 15.10 23.09 -29.15
CA PHE A 690 14.49 22.13 -28.23
C PHE A 690 15.51 21.58 -27.24
N TYR A 691 15.28 21.78 -25.95
CA TYR A 691 16.16 21.35 -24.87
C TYR A 691 15.46 20.36 -23.96
N LYS A 692 16.11 19.23 -23.65
CA LYS A 692 15.70 18.32 -22.57
C LYS A 692 16.69 18.40 -21.42
N PHE A 693 16.19 18.71 -20.23
CA PHE A 693 16.96 18.70 -18.99
C PHE A 693 16.41 17.63 -18.06
N THR A 694 17.19 16.57 -17.88
CA THR A 694 16.81 15.44 -17.03
C THR A 694 17.46 15.56 -15.66
N PHE A 695 16.66 15.60 -14.60
CA PHE A 695 17.10 15.42 -13.22
C PHE A 695 16.86 13.96 -12.83
N GLN A 696 17.88 13.32 -12.24
CA GLN A 696 17.78 11.91 -11.87
C GLN A 696 18.16 11.68 -10.41
N TYR A 697 17.40 10.82 -9.74
CA TYR A 697 17.83 10.23 -8.47
C TYR A 697 18.76 9.05 -8.76
N VAL A 698 20.00 9.17 -8.30
CA VAL A 698 20.98 8.08 -8.27
C VAL A 698 21.41 7.91 -6.81
N PRO A 699 21.14 6.76 -6.19
CA PRO A 699 21.55 6.55 -4.81
C PRO A 699 23.08 6.46 -4.71
N LYS A 700 23.63 6.81 -3.55
CA LYS A 700 25.09 6.73 -3.32
C LYS A 700 25.60 5.29 -3.38
N ASN A 701 24.82 4.35 -2.83
CA ASN A 701 25.06 2.91 -2.89
C ASN A 701 23.84 2.24 -3.54
N VAL A 702 24.06 1.31 -4.47
CA VAL A 702 22.97 0.63 -5.22
C VAL A 702 22.03 -0.13 -4.27
N ASP A 703 22.57 -0.74 -3.22
CA ASP A 703 21.80 -1.48 -2.20
C ASP A 703 21.07 -0.58 -1.17
N GLU A 704 21.32 0.73 -1.20
CA GLU A 704 20.72 1.71 -0.28
C GLU A 704 19.73 2.66 -0.98
N GLY A 705 19.40 2.38 -2.25
CA GLY A 705 18.42 3.18 -2.97
C GLY A 705 17.05 3.21 -2.30
N ALA A 706 16.42 4.38 -2.29
CA ALA A 706 15.10 4.54 -1.70
C ALA A 706 14.08 3.60 -2.34
N ALA A 707 13.30 2.90 -1.52
CA ALA A 707 12.37 1.89 -2.00
C ALA A 707 11.23 2.50 -2.86
N LEU A 708 10.72 1.72 -3.81
CA LEU A 708 9.65 2.09 -4.73
C LEU A 708 8.28 1.91 -4.08
N ASN A 709 8.02 2.66 -3.01
CA ASN A 709 6.78 2.54 -2.24
C ASN A 709 6.30 3.89 -1.68
N PHE A 710 5.28 3.82 -0.83
CA PHE A 710 4.60 4.97 -0.21
C PHE A 710 5.11 5.27 1.22
N HIS A 711 6.35 4.89 1.52
CA HIS A 711 7.04 5.08 2.78
C HIS A 711 8.49 5.50 2.50
N LEU A 712 9.07 6.33 3.37
CA LEU A 712 10.49 6.69 3.28
C LEU A 712 11.09 6.73 4.68
N THR A 713 12.18 6.00 4.86
CA THR A 713 13.03 6.05 6.06
C THR A 713 13.80 7.36 6.14
N ARG A 714 14.33 7.68 7.32
CA ARG A 714 15.13 8.90 7.50
C ARG A 714 16.36 8.96 6.58
N GLN A 715 17.08 7.85 6.40
CA GLN A 715 18.22 7.77 5.48
C GLN A 715 17.79 8.11 4.04
N GLU A 716 16.70 7.52 3.56
CA GLU A 716 16.22 7.72 2.19
C GLU A 716 15.81 9.18 1.92
N LYS A 717 15.18 9.85 2.90
CA LYS A 717 14.84 11.28 2.80
C LYS A 717 16.09 12.15 2.65
N LEU A 718 17.13 11.88 3.46
CA LEU A 718 18.41 12.57 3.37
C LEU A 718 19.10 12.30 2.03
N ASP A 719 19.06 11.07 1.55
CA ASP A 719 19.65 10.70 0.25
C ASP A 719 18.94 11.38 -0.92
N LEU A 720 17.61 11.49 -0.89
CA LEU A 720 16.84 12.21 -1.90
C LEU A 720 17.15 13.70 -1.91
N ALA A 721 17.30 14.34 -0.74
CA ALA A 721 17.73 15.73 -0.65
C ALA A 721 19.17 15.92 -1.17
N ASN A 722 20.07 15.00 -0.81
CA ASN A 722 21.46 15.03 -1.24
C ASN A 722 21.65 14.73 -2.74
N ALA A 723 20.73 13.99 -3.36
CA ALA A 723 20.80 13.66 -4.79
C ALA A 723 20.79 14.91 -5.69
N LEU A 724 20.21 16.01 -5.23
CA LEU A 724 20.27 17.30 -5.93
C LEU A 724 21.71 17.82 -6.07
N ASN A 725 22.60 17.44 -5.15
CA ASN A 725 24.00 17.82 -5.14
C ASN A 725 24.91 16.82 -5.88
N SER A 726 24.34 15.80 -6.54
CA SER A 726 25.12 14.89 -7.38
C SER A 726 25.81 15.66 -8.52
N PRO A 727 27.02 15.24 -8.96
CA PRO A 727 27.73 15.91 -10.05
C PRO A 727 26.88 16.07 -11.32
N TYR A 728 26.09 15.04 -11.64
CA TYR A 728 25.17 15.06 -12.77
C TYR A 728 24.08 16.15 -12.62
N ASN A 729 23.32 16.15 -11.51
CA ASN A 729 22.25 17.13 -11.32
C ASN A 729 22.79 18.56 -11.20
N GLN A 730 24.00 18.75 -10.65
CA GLN A 730 24.66 20.05 -10.60
C GLN A 730 25.02 20.59 -12.00
N VAL A 731 25.46 19.72 -12.92
CA VAL A 731 25.65 20.11 -14.33
C VAL A 731 24.32 20.54 -14.95
N VAL A 732 23.25 19.79 -14.70
CA VAL A 732 21.91 20.10 -15.23
C VAL A 732 21.38 21.43 -14.67
N PHE A 733 21.51 21.68 -13.36
CA PHE A 733 21.14 22.96 -12.76
C PHE A 733 21.94 24.13 -13.36
N ARG A 734 23.24 23.97 -13.63
CA ARG A 734 24.04 25.01 -14.31
C ARG A 734 23.55 25.28 -15.72
N LYS A 735 23.18 24.24 -16.48
CA LYS A 735 22.61 24.40 -17.83
C LYS A 735 21.27 25.15 -17.79
N VAL A 736 20.37 24.77 -16.88
CA VAL A 736 19.09 25.48 -16.69
C VAL A 736 19.34 26.93 -16.31
N ARG A 737 20.25 27.20 -15.36
CA ARG A 737 20.62 28.56 -14.97
C ARG A 737 21.16 29.36 -16.15
N SER A 738 22.07 28.81 -16.95
CA SER A 738 22.58 29.52 -18.13
C SER A 738 21.49 29.92 -19.10
N LEU A 739 20.46 29.08 -19.28
CA LEU A 739 19.33 29.40 -20.15
C LEU A 739 18.42 30.49 -19.56
N LEU A 740 18.25 30.48 -18.23
CA LEU A 740 17.54 31.55 -17.50
C LEU A 740 18.30 32.89 -17.56
N ASP A 741 19.64 32.85 -17.43
CA ASP A 741 20.52 34.04 -17.38
C ASP A 741 20.85 34.60 -18.78
N SER A 742 20.76 33.79 -19.85
CA SER A 742 21.06 34.17 -21.26
C SER A 742 20.21 35.31 -21.86
N LYS A 743 19.47 36.05 -21.03
CA LYS A 743 18.67 37.23 -21.36
C LYS A 743 18.87 38.41 -20.41
N SER A 744 19.94 38.42 -19.61
CA SER A 744 20.35 39.60 -18.84
C SER A 744 21.29 40.55 -19.62
N ASN A 745 21.61 40.26 -20.88
CA ASN A 745 22.40 41.13 -21.78
C ASN A 745 21.63 41.42 -23.07
#